data_AF-A0A1Y3CGD1-F1
#
_entry.id   AF-A0A1Y3CGD1-F1
#
_cell.length_a   1.000
_cell.length_b   1.000
_cell.length_c   1.000
_cell.angle_alpha   90.00
_cell.angle_beta   90.00
_cell.angle_gamma   90.00
#
_symmetry.space_group_name_H-M   'P 1'
#
loop_
_entity.id
_entity.type
_entity.pdbx_description
1 polymer ?
#
loop_
_entity_poly.entity_id
_entity_poly.type
_entity_poly.pdbx_seq_one_letter_code
_entity_poly.pdbx_strand_id
1 'polypeptide(L)'
;MNSKLRLSTYWVTCADGLETLLQEELEGLGVQNIERFPGRLVFQGTLENAYRICIWSRLASRVLTPIHTHELDFTHDARDVAEELYEGAMNFDWSLIFAPQSTFAIRLHVERDIKVNSQFATLRVKDGVVDSFMEAVGKRPSVDIKQPEITLYVLAGKTEHTYCLDLSGDSLHKRGYRHFMTDAPIKENLAAAILQKAKLLQCNPDIILDPMCGSGTFIIEALMMLTDRAPGLVRRFGFNGWNGHNHDLWMSIKAEATERHQAALEKPLPQFYAYDADWEAVKATKQNIIAAGFESLLDHIKIEERTLSDWPDFAAIGKKAFIVTNPPYGERLGEKASNRALYLGLSALLQKHFPNQTAAVIASQIEQADVLAFNDPQTLRLMNGKLPIYIRSGQIKPATATQPFLAVWQPQQFEKIEGAEDFTNRLQKNIQALKKWAVKENIYCLRLYDADLPDFNVAVDLYGDRLHVQEYAPPKIIDPEKAKKRFNLALASIRAVTGLGRDAIFIKTRARQEGKTQYEKQSTASKRFIVQEGKAKFLINLTDYLDTGLFLDHRQMRLRIAAEAKGKHFLNLYSYTSTASVHAALGGAASTTSVDLSNTYLNWSKENFVLNGLTVDHADQQHQFFSSDCFEWLKEGHEQYDLIFIDPPTFSNSKKFHGTFDVQRDHLSLLKRAMNRLTTEGTLYFSNNYRGFEMDDEILAFFDVEEITSETIGTDFKRNTKIHRAWKITHPKS
;
A
#
# COMPACT_ATOMS: atom_id res chain seq x y z
N MET A 1 14.02 -20.31 -55.98
CA MET A 1 14.44 -21.61 -55.39
C MET A 1 14.16 -21.54 -53.89
N ASN A 2 13.15 -22.28 -53.40
CA ASN A 2 12.82 -22.36 -51.98
C ASN A 2 13.90 -23.17 -51.25
N SER A 3 14.95 -22.51 -50.76
CA SER A 3 15.81 -23.13 -49.75
C SER A 3 14.95 -23.36 -48.51
N LYS A 4 14.85 -24.62 -48.04
CA LYS A 4 14.16 -24.92 -46.78
C LYS A 4 14.71 -24.00 -45.69
N LEU A 5 13.83 -23.29 -44.98
CA LEU A 5 14.20 -22.41 -43.88
C LEU A 5 14.99 -23.23 -42.85
N ARG A 6 16.20 -22.78 -42.49
CA ARG A 6 17.02 -23.43 -41.47
C ARG A 6 16.34 -23.25 -40.11
N LEU A 7 15.97 -24.37 -39.50
CA LEU A 7 15.44 -24.38 -38.14
C LEU A 7 16.60 -24.49 -37.15
N SER A 8 16.46 -23.84 -36.00
CA SER A 8 17.41 -23.88 -34.89
C SER A 8 16.64 -23.94 -33.57
N THR A 9 17.27 -24.51 -32.55
CA THR A 9 16.72 -24.54 -31.19
C THR A 9 16.94 -23.18 -30.54
N TYR A 10 15.91 -22.62 -29.93
CA TYR A 10 15.98 -21.38 -29.15
C TYR A 10 15.45 -21.61 -27.75
N TRP A 11 16.10 -20.98 -26.77
CA TRP A 11 15.65 -20.93 -25.38
C TRP A 11 15.20 -19.52 -25.05
N VAL A 12 13.97 -19.35 -24.58
CA VAL A 12 13.42 -18.07 -24.12
C VAL A 12 13.23 -18.16 -22.61
N THR A 13 14.04 -17.42 -21.87
CA THR A 13 13.97 -17.39 -20.40
C THR A 13 12.91 -16.39 -19.94
N CYS A 14 12.30 -16.59 -18.78
CA CYS A 14 11.40 -15.63 -18.13
C CYS A 14 11.59 -15.63 -16.61
N ALA A 15 10.86 -14.77 -15.91
CA ALA A 15 10.77 -14.86 -14.46
C ALA A 15 9.90 -16.06 -14.05
N ASP A 16 10.20 -16.64 -12.88
CA ASP A 16 9.44 -17.75 -12.30
C ASP A 16 7.94 -17.40 -12.22
N GLY A 17 7.09 -18.31 -12.71
CA GLY A 17 5.63 -18.16 -12.72
C GLY A 17 5.06 -17.47 -13.96
N LEU A 18 5.92 -17.00 -14.88
CA LEU A 18 5.48 -16.40 -16.15
C LEU A 18 5.46 -17.37 -17.33
N GLU A 19 5.87 -18.62 -17.15
CA GLU A 19 6.10 -19.55 -18.25
C GLU A 19 4.85 -19.77 -19.10
N THR A 20 3.67 -19.88 -18.46
CA THR A 20 2.40 -20.02 -19.19
C THR A 20 2.05 -18.77 -20.00
N LEU A 21 2.22 -17.57 -19.42
CA LEU A 21 1.93 -16.32 -20.13
C LEU A 21 2.93 -16.08 -21.26
N LEU A 22 4.20 -16.41 -21.05
CA LEU A 22 5.20 -16.33 -22.11
C LEU A 22 4.88 -17.31 -23.23
N GLN A 23 4.39 -18.52 -22.94
CA GLN A 23 3.98 -19.46 -23.98
C GLN A 23 2.87 -18.87 -24.86
N GLU A 24 1.83 -18.30 -24.26
CA GLU A 24 0.74 -17.63 -24.97
C GLU A 24 1.26 -16.46 -25.83
N GLU A 25 2.21 -15.67 -25.33
CA GLU A 25 2.86 -14.59 -26.08
C GLU A 25 3.67 -15.11 -27.28
N LEU A 26 4.46 -16.19 -27.09
CA LEU A 26 5.26 -16.80 -28.15
C LEU A 26 4.38 -17.44 -29.25
N GLU A 27 3.29 -18.10 -28.87
CA GLU A 27 2.29 -18.63 -29.80
C GLU A 27 1.67 -17.50 -30.63
N GLY A 28 1.33 -16.37 -29.98
CA GLY A 28 0.87 -15.15 -30.65
C GLY A 28 1.90 -14.53 -31.61
N LEU A 29 3.19 -14.81 -31.43
CA LEU A 29 4.28 -14.40 -32.33
C LEU A 29 4.56 -15.43 -33.45
N GLY A 30 3.74 -16.47 -33.56
CA GLY A 30 3.83 -17.49 -34.61
C GLY A 30 4.79 -18.64 -34.29
N VAL A 31 5.18 -18.82 -33.02
CA VAL A 31 5.99 -19.96 -32.58
C VAL A 31 5.09 -21.16 -32.30
N GLN A 32 5.53 -22.36 -32.67
CA GLN A 32 4.81 -23.61 -32.45
C GLN A 32 5.69 -24.63 -31.75
N ASN A 33 5.08 -25.71 -31.23
CA ASN A 33 5.77 -26.84 -30.57
C ASN A 33 6.72 -26.39 -29.46
N ILE A 34 6.18 -25.59 -28.52
CA ILE A 34 6.96 -25.03 -27.43
C ILE A 34 6.98 -25.99 -26.25
N GLU A 35 8.19 -26.38 -25.83
CA GLU A 35 8.42 -27.15 -24.62
C GLU A 35 8.68 -26.22 -23.44
N ARG A 36 8.01 -26.47 -22.32
CA ARG A 36 8.11 -25.64 -21.12
C ARG A 36 8.96 -26.32 -20.05
N PHE A 37 9.96 -25.59 -19.58
CA PHE A 37 10.80 -25.95 -18.43
C PHE A 37 10.69 -24.85 -17.36
N PRO A 38 11.10 -25.12 -16.11
CA PRO A 38 11.18 -24.08 -15.08
C PRO A 38 12.04 -22.89 -15.55
N GLY A 39 11.46 -21.69 -15.58
CA GLY A 39 12.13 -20.44 -15.98
C GLY A 39 12.52 -20.31 -17.46
N ARG A 40 12.21 -21.28 -18.33
CA ARG A 40 12.52 -21.21 -19.77
C ARG A 40 11.55 -21.99 -20.65
N LEU A 41 11.34 -21.49 -21.86
CA LEU A 41 10.63 -22.17 -22.94
C LEU A 41 11.61 -22.50 -24.04
N VAL A 42 11.46 -23.67 -24.66
CA VAL A 42 12.34 -24.17 -25.72
C VAL A 42 11.50 -24.48 -26.95
N PHE A 43 11.96 -24.06 -28.12
CA PHE A 43 11.28 -24.38 -29.37
C PHE A 43 12.29 -24.49 -30.52
N GLN A 44 11.87 -25.12 -31.62
CA GLN A 44 12.59 -25.09 -32.89
C GLN A 44 11.92 -24.08 -33.84
N GLY A 45 12.69 -23.15 -34.37
CA GLY A 45 12.16 -22.10 -35.24
C GLY A 45 13.19 -21.48 -36.17
N THR A 46 12.76 -20.50 -36.95
CA THR A 46 13.62 -19.74 -37.85
C THR A 46 14.33 -18.60 -37.13
N LEU A 47 15.33 -17.99 -37.77
CA LEU A 47 15.97 -16.77 -37.27
C LEU A 47 14.96 -15.60 -37.16
N GLU A 48 13.98 -15.53 -38.07
CA GLU A 48 12.90 -14.56 -38.01
C GLU A 48 12.10 -14.72 -36.71
N ASN A 49 11.75 -15.95 -36.31
CA ASN A 49 11.07 -16.18 -35.03
C ASN A 49 11.89 -15.62 -33.86
N ALA A 50 13.20 -15.87 -33.81
CA ALA A 50 14.06 -15.35 -32.75
C ALA A 50 14.13 -13.81 -32.74
N TYR A 51 14.27 -13.17 -33.91
CA TYR A 51 14.24 -11.70 -34.02
C TYR A 51 12.90 -11.10 -33.60
N ARG A 52 11.78 -11.73 -34.01
CA ARG A 52 10.45 -11.30 -33.59
C ARG A 52 10.28 -11.41 -32.08
N ILE A 53 10.77 -12.46 -31.44
CA ILE A 53 10.74 -12.56 -29.97
C ILE A 53 11.62 -11.48 -29.32
N CYS A 54 12.83 -11.26 -29.81
CA CYS A 54 13.72 -10.22 -29.31
C CYS A 54 13.07 -8.83 -29.33
N ILE A 55 12.37 -8.49 -30.41
CA ILE A 55 11.78 -7.15 -30.54
C ILE A 55 10.40 -7.03 -29.89
N TRP A 56 9.56 -8.06 -29.94
CA TRP A 56 8.14 -8.01 -29.55
C TRP A 56 7.82 -8.58 -28.18
N SER A 57 8.61 -9.53 -27.66
CA SER A 57 8.27 -10.16 -26.37
C SER A 57 8.37 -9.15 -25.24
N ARG A 58 7.29 -9.02 -24.47
CA ARG A 58 7.24 -8.17 -23.27
C ARG A 58 7.60 -8.97 -22.02
N LEU A 59 7.45 -10.29 -22.06
CA LEU A 59 7.59 -11.16 -20.89
C LEU A 59 8.96 -11.82 -20.79
N ALA A 60 9.60 -12.08 -21.94
CA ALA A 60 10.90 -12.73 -21.97
C ALA A 60 11.97 -11.93 -21.21
N SER A 61 12.88 -12.66 -20.58
CA SER A 61 14.08 -12.13 -19.94
C SER A 61 15.25 -12.13 -20.93
N ARG A 62 15.41 -13.20 -21.71
CA ARG A 62 16.46 -13.40 -22.73
C ARG A 62 16.01 -14.43 -23.78
N VAL A 63 16.51 -14.28 -25.00
CA VAL A 63 16.43 -15.22 -26.12
C VAL A 63 17.84 -15.73 -26.39
N LEU A 64 18.02 -17.03 -26.28
CA LEU A 64 19.31 -17.71 -26.36
C LEU A 64 19.28 -18.76 -27.47
N THR A 65 20.43 -18.98 -28.11
CA THR A 65 20.65 -20.04 -29.09
C THR A 65 21.74 -20.97 -28.58
N PRO A 66 21.43 -22.20 -28.15
CA PRO A 66 22.45 -23.21 -27.84
C PRO A 66 23.31 -23.46 -29.09
N ILE A 67 24.62 -23.35 -28.94
CA ILE A 67 25.59 -23.48 -30.05
C ILE A 67 26.66 -24.54 -29.79
N HIS A 68 26.95 -24.83 -28.53
CA HIS A 68 27.88 -25.88 -28.15
C HIS A 68 27.44 -26.51 -26.82
N THR A 69 27.61 -27.83 -26.71
CA THR A 69 27.40 -28.58 -25.48
C THR A 69 28.65 -29.41 -25.23
N HIS A 70 29.12 -29.40 -23.99
CA HIS A 70 30.20 -30.24 -23.51
C HIS A 70 29.64 -31.24 -22.51
N GLU A 71 29.56 -32.51 -22.90
CA GLU A 71 29.12 -33.61 -22.04
C GLU A 71 30.18 -33.90 -20.98
N LEU A 72 29.75 -34.24 -19.76
CA LEU A 72 30.64 -34.48 -18.63
C LEU A 72 30.80 -35.97 -18.37
N ASP A 73 32.05 -36.43 -18.27
CA ASP A 73 32.38 -37.82 -17.95
C ASP A 73 32.08 -38.19 -16.49
N PHE A 74 32.14 -37.23 -15.56
CA PHE A 74 31.91 -37.43 -14.13
C PHE A 74 30.82 -36.48 -13.61
N THR A 75 29.88 -37.01 -12.82
CA THR A 75 28.69 -36.25 -12.43
C THR A 75 28.73 -35.69 -10.99
N HIS A 76 29.54 -36.22 -10.04
CA HIS A 76 29.63 -35.71 -8.63
C HIS A 76 30.98 -35.99 -7.88
N ASP A 77 31.20 -35.22 -6.77
CA ASP A 77 32.17 -35.30 -5.64
C ASP A 77 33.69 -35.05 -5.84
N ALA A 78 34.22 -35.03 -7.07
CA ALA A 78 35.64 -34.72 -7.32
C ALA A 78 35.93 -33.83 -8.55
N ARG A 79 34.89 -33.21 -9.13
CA ARG A 79 35.00 -32.41 -10.35
C ARG A 79 35.55 -31.01 -10.11
N ASP A 80 36.55 -30.62 -10.90
CA ASP A 80 36.93 -29.21 -11.04
C ASP A 80 36.03 -28.57 -12.09
N VAL A 81 34.85 -28.10 -11.65
CA VAL A 81 33.84 -27.45 -12.50
C VAL A 81 34.42 -26.31 -13.32
N ALA A 82 35.39 -25.58 -12.75
CA ALA A 82 35.97 -24.44 -13.45
C ALA A 82 36.90 -24.91 -14.58
N GLU A 83 37.59 -26.04 -14.40
CA GLU A 83 38.40 -26.67 -15.45
C GLU A 83 37.53 -27.31 -16.54
N GLU A 84 36.47 -28.04 -16.19
CA GLU A 84 35.50 -28.60 -17.15
C GLU A 84 34.88 -27.51 -18.04
N LEU A 85 34.59 -26.35 -17.45
CA LEU A 85 34.10 -25.18 -18.17
C LEU A 85 35.16 -24.54 -19.07
N TYR A 86 36.44 -24.60 -18.68
CA TYR A 86 37.55 -24.17 -19.54
C TYR A 86 37.72 -25.12 -20.72
N GLU A 87 37.78 -26.43 -20.47
CA GLU A 87 37.93 -27.46 -21.50
C GLU A 87 36.77 -27.42 -22.50
N GLY A 88 35.53 -27.36 -22.01
CA GLY A 88 34.35 -27.21 -22.87
C GLY A 88 34.39 -25.91 -23.70
N ALA A 89 34.90 -24.81 -23.15
CA ALA A 89 35.07 -23.59 -23.92
C ALA A 89 36.22 -23.69 -24.94
N MET A 90 37.32 -24.36 -24.61
CA MET A 90 38.46 -24.54 -25.50
C MET A 90 38.13 -25.43 -26.71
N ASN A 91 37.30 -26.46 -26.52
CA ASN A 91 36.98 -27.48 -27.51
C ASN A 91 36.01 -27.04 -28.63
N PHE A 92 35.71 -25.74 -28.74
CA PHE A 92 34.83 -25.20 -29.77
C PHE A 92 35.48 -24.01 -30.46
N ASP A 93 35.49 -23.99 -31.80
CA ASP A 93 36.01 -22.87 -32.58
C ASP A 93 35.03 -21.69 -32.58
N TRP A 94 35.25 -20.74 -31.67
CA TRP A 94 34.42 -19.54 -31.55
C TRP A 94 34.55 -18.55 -32.71
N SER A 95 35.58 -18.68 -33.56
CA SER A 95 35.75 -17.83 -34.74
C SER A 95 34.64 -18.04 -35.78
N LEU A 96 33.97 -19.19 -35.72
CA LEU A 96 32.76 -19.49 -36.49
C LEU A 96 31.56 -18.64 -36.06
N ILE A 97 31.54 -18.16 -34.82
CA ILE A 97 30.44 -17.39 -34.25
C ILE A 97 30.70 -15.89 -34.38
N PHE A 98 31.90 -15.42 -34.07
CA PHE A 98 32.20 -13.99 -34.15
C PHE A 98 33.66 -13.71 -34.51
N ALA A 99 33.90 -12.53 -35.06
CA ALA A 99 35.24 -12.10 -35.44
C ALA A 99 36.08 -11.74 -34.18
N PRO A 100 37.41 -11.97 -34.19
CA PRO A 100 38.27 -11.64 -33.06
C PRO A 100 38.33 -10.14 -32.74
N GLN A 101 37.89 -9.27 -33.66
CA GLN A 101 37.77 -7.84 -33.43
C GLN A 101 36.55 -7.48 -32.56
N SER A 102 35.54 -8.35 -32.52
CA SER A 102 34.34 -8.12 -31.71
C SER A 102 34.65 -8.29 -30.23
N THR A 103 34.01 -7.48 -29.40
CA THR A 103 34.06 -7.62 -27.95
C THR A 103 33.09 -8.69 -27.45
N PHE A 104 33.48 -9.46 -26.43
CA PHE A 104 32.60 -10.44 -25.82
C PHE A 104 32.56 -10.38 -24.28
N ALA A 105 31.52 -10.97 -23.70
CA ALA A 105 31.39 -11.20 -22.26
C ALA A 105 30.77 -12.57 -21.97
N ILE A 106 31.12 -13.13 -20.82
CA ILE A 106 30.55 -14.39 -20.31
C ILE A 106 29.49 -14.08 -19.25
N ARG A 107 28.32 -14.72 -19.38
CA ARG A 107 27.32 -14.81 -18.30
C ARG A 107 27.16 -16.28 -17.91
N LEU A 108 27.77 -16.64 -16.80
CA LEU A 108 27.65 -17.98 -16.24
C LEU A 108 26.41 -18.09 -15.35
N HIS A 109 25.61 -19.13 -15.60
CA HIS A 109 24.58 -19.60 -14.70
C HIS A 109 24.91 -21.02 -14.26
N VAL A 110 24.81 -21.28 -12.96
CA VAL A 110 25.17 -22.56 -12.35
C VAL A 110 23.92 -23.18 -11.75
N GLU A 111 23.65 -24.44 -12.06
CA GLU A 111 22.56 -25.18 -11.42
C GLU A 111 22.74 -25.23 -9.90
N ARG A 112 21.62 -25.17 -9.15
CA ARG A 112 21.62 -24.93 -7.70
C ARG A 112 22.49 -25.88 -6.87
N ASP A 113 22.65 -27.13 -7.33
CA ASP A 113 23.35 -28.18 -6.59
C ASP A 113 24.86 -28.23 -6.90
N ILE A 114 25.34 -27.44 -7.88
CA ILE A 114 26.75 -27.39 -8.25
C ILE A 114 27.44 -26.31 -7.42
N LYS A 115 28.45 -26.72 -6.66
CA LYS A 115 29.24 -25.82 -5.84
C LYS A 115 30.49 -25.38 -6.60
N VAL A 116 30.49 -24.13 -7.07
CA VAL A 116 31.65 -23.50 -7.68
C VAL A 116 31.65 -22.01 -7.38
N ASN A 117 32.84 -21.41 -7.27
CA ASN A 117 32.94 -19.96 -7.26
C ASN A 117 32.59 -19.42 -8.67
N SER A 118 31.42 -18.81 -8.81
CA SER A 118 30.93 -18.37 -10.12
C SER A 118 31.82 -17.31 -10.79
N GLN A 119 32.51 -16.46 -10.02
CA GLN A 119 33.44 -15.47 -10.58
C GLN A 119 34.66 -16.15 -11.17
N PHE A 120 35.26 -17.09 -10.43
CA PHE A 120 36.40 -17.86 -10.90
C PHE A 120 36.04 -18.72 -12.12
N ALA A 121 34.91 -19.43 -12.08
CA ALA A 121 34.43 -20.22 -13.21
C ALA A 121 34.14 -19.35 -14.46
N THR A 122 33.59 -18.14 -14.28
CA THR A 122 33.39 -17.18 -15.39
C THR A 122 34.73 -16.79 -16.03
N LEU A 123 35.78 -16.60 -15.23
CA LEU A 123 37.13 -16.32 -15.75
C LEU A 123 37.69 -17.50 -16.53
N ARG A 124 37.52 -18.74 -16.04
CA ARG A 124 37.97 -19.96 -16.73
C ARG A 124 37.28 -20.16 -18.07
N VAL A 125 35.96 -19.97 -18.16
CA VAL A 125 35.25 -19.96 -19.47
C VAL A 125 35.84 -18.91 -20.41
N LYS A 126 36.07 -17.68 -19.92
CA LYS A 126 36.65 -16.60 -20.72
C LYS A 126 38.05 -16.96 -21.23
N ASP A 127 38.88 -17.61 -20.40
CA ASP A 127 40.20 -18.08 -20.81
C ASP A 127 40.07 -19.12 -21.93
N GLY A 128 39.21 -20.13 -21.77
CA GLY A 128 39.01 -21.16 -22.81
C GLY A 128 38.51 -20.59 -24.14
N VAL A 129 37.62 -19.60 -24.12
CA VAL A 129 37.20 -18.88 -25.34
C VAL A 129 38.39 -18.15 -25.99
N VAL A 130 39.19 -17.43 -25.20
CA VAL A 130 40.36 -16.69 -25.72
C VAL A 130 41.39 -17.66 -26.32
N ASP A 131 41.67 -18.75 -25.64
CA ASP A 131 42.69 -19.71 -26.04
C ASP A 131 42.24 -20.47 -27.31
N SER A 132 40.95 -20.78 -27.44
CA SER A 132 40.38 -21.33 -28.68
C SER A 132 40.55 -20.38 -29.86
N PHE A 133 40.33 -19.07 -29.68
CA PHE A 133 40.61 -18.07 -30.72
C PHE A 133 42.11 -17.97 -31.07
N MET A 134 42.99 -18.07 -30.07
CA MET A 134 44.44 -18.07 -30.29
C MET A 134 44.87 -19.29 -31.10
N GLU A 135 44.30 -20.47 -30.86
CA GLU A 135 44.57 -21.69 -31.61
C GLU A 135 44.00 -21.63 -33.04
N ALA A 136 42.75 -21.20 -33.20
CA ALA A 136 42.06 -21.22 -34.49
C ALA A 136 42.54 -20.12 -35.46
N VAL A 137 42.79 -18.91 -34.97
CA VAL A 137 43.07 -17.73 -35.84
C VAL A 137 44.27 -16.89 -35.40
N GLY A 138 44.98 -17.26 -34.32
CA GLY A 138 46.18 -16.57 -33.85
C GLY A 138 45.94 -15.14 -33.33
N LYS A 139 44.69 -14.79 -33.02
CA LYS A 139 44.29 -13.45 -32.55
C LYS A 139 43.42 -13.54 -31.32
N ARG A 140 43.75 -12.75 -30.30
CA ARG A 140 43.01 -12.67 -29.05
C ARG A 140 41.76 -11.76 -29.20
N PRO A 141 40.56 -12.24 -28.85
CA PRO A 141 39.37 -11.40 -28.77
C PRO A 141 39.43 -10.47 -27.55
N SER A 142 38.74 -9.34 -27.63
CA SER A 142 38.66 -8.35 -26.54
C SER A 142 37.43 -8.59 -25.65
N VAL A 143 37.54 -8.27 -24.36
CA VAL A 143 36.44 -8.42 -23.40
C VAL A 143 35.89 -7.05 -23.02
N ASP A 144 34.58 -6.87 -23.15
CA ASP A 144 33.86 -5.71 -22.63
C ASP A 144 32.66 -6.20 -21.80
N ILE A 145 32.72 -6.05 -20.48
CA ILE A 145 31.66 -6.48 -19.57
C ILE A 145 30.49 -5.49 -19.49
N LYS A 146 30.65 -4.27 -20.01
CA LYS A 146 29.64 -3.20 -19.96
C LYS A 146 28.82 -3.17 -21.25
N GLN A 147 29.47 -3.21 -22.41
CA GLN A 147 28.80 -3.13 -23.72
C GLN A 147 29.35 -4.17 -24.73
N PRO A 148 29.30 -5.47 -24.41
CA PRO A 148 29.78 -6.50 -25.31
C PRO A 148 28.97 -6.53 -26.60
N GLU A 149 29.65 -6.79 -27.72
CA GLU A 149 29.00 -7.11 -28.99
C GLU A 149 28.47 -8.54 -29.04
N ILE A 150 29.11 -9.45 -28.28
CA ILE A 150 28.72 -10.84 -28.11
C ILE A 150 28.59 -11.17 -26.62
N THR A 151 27.47 -11.75 -26.23
CA THR A 151 27.33 -12.35 -24.89
C THR A 151 27.19 -13.85 -25.04
N LEU A 152 28.09 -14.60 -24.39
CA LEU A 152 27.97 -16.04 -24.24
C LEU A 152 27.28 -16.33 -22.91
N TYR A 153 26.09 -16.89 -22.98
CA TYR A 153 25.38 -17.42 -21.82
C TYR A 153 25.79 -18.87 -21.64
N VAL A 154 26.34 -19.22 -20.48
CA VAL A 154 26.81 -20.58 -20.19
C VAL A 154 25.99 -21.15 -19.06
N LEU A 155 25.35 -22.29 -19.30
CA LEU A 155 24.66 -23.08 -18.28
C LEU A 155 25.59 -24.20 -17.83
N ALA A 156 26.13 -24.08 -16.62
CA ALA A 156 26.85 -25.15 -15.96
C ALA A 156 25.83 -26.13 -15.35
N GLY A 157 25.61 -27.26 -16.02
CA GLY A 157 24.73 -28.34 -15.58
C GLY A 157 25.48 -29.54 -14.98
N LYS A 158 24.69 -30.47 -14.42
CA LYS A 158 25.21 -31.69 -13.79
C LYS A 158 25.74 -32.72 -14.78
N THR A 159 25.09 -32.84 -15.93
CA THR A 159 25.41 -33.84 -16.97
C THR A 159 26.16 -33.23 -18.14
N GLU A 160 25.99 -31.93 -18.37
CA GLU A 160 26.60 -31.21 -19.48
C GLU A 160 26.77 -29.72 -19.15
N HIS A 161 27.62 -29.06 -19.92
CA HIS A 161 27.75 -27.61 -19.97
C HIS A 161 27.23 -27.11 -21.32
N THR A 162 26.20 -26.26 -21.29
CA THR A 162 25.61 -25.71 -22.51
C THR A 162 26.05 -24.27 -22.71
N TYR A 163 26.66 -23.99 -23.86
CA TYR A 163 27.09 -22.66 -24.28
C TYR A 163 26.09 -22.12 -25.31
N CYS A 164 25.53 -20.96 -25.00
CA CYS A 164 24.52 -20.32 -25.81
C CYS A 164 24.99 -18.94 -26.27
N LEU A 165 24.68 -18.59 -27.51
CA LEU A 165 24.70 -17.20 -27.96
C LEU A 165 23.47 -16.48 -27.39
N ASP A 166 23.68 -15.35 -26.72
CA ASP A 166 22.60 -14.51 -26.20
C ASP A 166 22.22 -13.42 -27.20
N LEU A 167 21.09 -13.61 -27.87
CA LEU A 167 20.57 -12.68 -28.88
C LEU A 167 20.01 -11.39 -28.25
N SER A 168 19.74 -11.38 -26.95
CA SER A 168 19.18 -10.22 -26.25
C SER A 168 20.25 -9.22 -25.80
N GLY A 169 21.46 -9.72 -25.48
CA GLY A 169 22.56 -8.95 -24.93
C GLY A 169 22.31 -8.53 -23.49
N ASP A 170 21.67 -7.38 -23.29
CA ASP A 170 21.08 -7.03 -22.00
C ASP A 170 19.76 -7.80 -21.79
N SER A 171 19.31 -7.97 -20.55
CA SER A 171 18.01 -8.61 -20.35
C SER A 171 16.90 -7.79 -21.01
N LEU A 172 15.94 -8.47 -21.65
CA LEU A 172 14.81 -7.88 -22.38
C LEU A 172 13.94 -6.98 -21.52
N HIS A 173 13.99 -7.13 -20.18
CA HIS A 173 13.28 -6.20 -19.33
C HIS A 173 13.83 -4.75 -19.40
N LYS A 174 15.08 -4.53 -19.82
CA LYS A 174 15.60 -3.17 -20.02
C LYS A 174 15.13 -2.62 -21.36
N ARG A 175 14.02 -1.88 -21.40
CA ARG A 175 13.45 -1.35 -22.66
C ARG A 175 14.26 -0.19 -23.23
N GLY A 176 15.05 0.47 -22.37
CA GLY A 176 15.87 1.63 -22.71
C GLY A 176 15.35 2.96 -22.15
N TYR A 177 14.14 2.99 -21.61
CA TYR A 177 13.50 4.23 -21.14
C TYR A 177 13.77 4.58 -19.66
N ARG A 178 14.20 3.62 -18.84
CA ARG A 178 14.32 3.82 -17.39
C ARG A 178 15.59 4.61 -17.06
N HIS A 179 15.50 5.93 -17.12
CA HIS A 179 16.58 6.86 -16.77
C HIS A 179 16.53 7.27 -15.31
N PHE A 180 15.33 7.35 -14.72
CA PHE A 180 15.13 7.78 -13.34
C PHE A 180 14.42 6.68 -12.54
N MET A 181 14.98 6.36 -11.37
CA MET A 181 14.49 5.31 -10.49
C MET A 181 13.98 5.92 -9.19
N THR A 182 12.80 5.50 -8.79
CA THR A 182 12.30 5.60 -7.41
C THR A 182 12.76 4.37 -6.62
N ASP A 183 12.60 4.33 -5.30
CA ASP A 183 12.93 3.09 -4.57
C ASP A 183 12.01 1.94 -5.00
N ALA A 184 12.59 0.74 -5.09
CA ALA A 184 11.92 -0.53 -5.38
C ALA A 184 10.99 -0.55 -6.63
N PRO A 185 11.47 -0.20 -7.84
CA PRO A 185 10.64 -0.24 -9.04
C PRO A 185 10.31 -1.68 -9.45
N ILE A 186 9.11 -1.91 -9.94
CA ILE A 186 8.74 -3.19 -10.55
C ILE A 186 9.51 -3.36 -11.87
N LYS A 187 9.99 -4.58 -12.18
CA LYS A 187 10.53 -4.86 -13.52
C LYS A 187 9.42 -4.75 -14.55
N GLU A 188 9.70 -4.16 -15.69
CA GLU A 188 8.69 -3.84 -16.69
C GLU A 188 8.12 -5.11 -17.37
N ASN A 189 8.81 -6.26 -17.29
CA ASN A 189 8.26 -7.54 -17.79
C ASN A 189 7.23 -8.12 -16.82
N LEU A 190 7.42 -7.91 -15.51
CA LEU A 190 6.40 -8.20 -14.51
C LEU A 190 5.20 -7.24 -14.66
N ALA A 191 5.45 -5.95 -14.91
CA ALA A 191 4.39 -4.99 -15.17
C ALA A 191 3.56 -5.37 -16.41
N ALA A 192 4.22 -5.70 -17.52
CA ALA A 192 3.56 -6.20 -18.72
C ALA A 192 2.77 -7.50 -18.45
N ALA A 193 3.33 -8.44 -17.69
CA ALA A 193 2.63 -9.67 -17.31
C ALA A 193 1.34 -9.38 -16.53
N ILE A 194 1.38 -8.41 -15.62
CA ILE A 194 0.22 -7.99 -14.82
C ILE A 194 -0.86 -7.38 -15.71
N LEU A 195 -0.48 -6.48 -16.62
CA LEU A 195 -1.42 -5.85 -17.57
C LEU A 195 -2.07 -6.88 -18.50
N GLN A 196 -1.29 -7.84 -19.02
CA GLN A 196 -1.81 -8.94 -19.84
C GLN A 196 -2.73 -9.86 -19.03
N LYS A 197 -2.33 -10.26 -17.82
CA LYS A 197 -3.15 -11.13 -16.96
C LYS A 197 -4.47 -10.47 -16.55
N ALA A 198 -4.44 -9.17 -16.27
CA ALA A 198 -5.62 -8.36 -15.99
C ALA A 198 -6.41 -7.97 -17.26
N LYS A 199 -5.97 -8.44 -18.44
CA LYS A 199 -6.69 -8.31 -19.73
C LYS A 199 -6.90 -6.86 -20.18
N LEU A 200 -5.90 -6.00 -20.02
CA LEU A 200 -5.96 -4.58 -20.39
C LEU A 200 -6.56 -4.35 -21.79
N LEU A 201 -6.03 -5.05 -22.81
CA LEU A 201 -6.45 -4.87 -24.20
C LEU A 201 -7.90 -5.29 -24.44
N GLN A 202 -8.37 -6.35 -23.77
CA GLN A 202 -9.75 -6.82 -23.88
C GLN A 202 -10.73 -5.92 -23.13
N CYS A 203 -10.28 -5.26 -22.06
CA CYS A 203 -11.10 -4.29 -21.34
C CYS A 203 -11.45 -3.07 -22.21
N ASN A 204 -10.57 -2.69 -23.14
CA ASN A 204 -10.69 -1.49 -23.99
C ASN A 204 -11.15 -0.27 -23.17
N PRO A 205 -10.36 0.15 -22.17
CA PRO A 205 -10.76 1.20 -21.24
C PRO A 205 -10.82 2.58 -21.91
N ASP A 206 -11.65 3.46 -21.38
CA ASP A 206 -11.63 4.90 -21.65
C ASP A 206 -10.70 5.64 -20.69
N ILE A 207 -10.42 5.04 -19.52
CA ILE A 207 -9.58 5.61 -18.45
C ILE A 207 -8.57 4.56 -17.99
N ILE A 208 -7.30 4.95 -17.89
CA ILE A 208 -6.26 4.19 -17.19
C ILE A 208 -5.75 5.01 -16.02
N LEU A 209 -5.76 4.42 -14.83
CA LEU A 209 -5.36 5.09 -13.61
C LEU A 209 -4.31 4.28 -12.85
N ASP A 210 -3.18 4.92 -12.56
CA ASP A 210 -2.26 4.52 -11.49
C ASP A 210 -2.17 5.64 -10.44
N PRO A 211 -2.82 5.50 -9.27
CA PRO A 211 -2.86 6.52 -8.23
C PRO A 211 -1.59 6.56 -7.35
N MET A 212 -0.64 5.64 -7.54
CA MET A 212 0.66 5.57 -6.86
C MET A 212 1.71 5.09 -7.87
N CYS A 213 1.94 5.92 -8.89
CA CYS A 213 2.59 5.53 -10.13
C CYS A 213 4.11 5.31 -10.03
N GLY A 214 4.75 5.81 -8.97
CA GLY A 214 6.18 5.69 -8.77
C GLY A 214 6.95 6.24 -9.98
N SER A 215 7.75 5.37 -10.61
CA SER A 215 8.51 5.70 -11.83
C SER A 215 7.71 5.60 -13.14
N GLY A 216 6.40 5.37 -13.07
CA GLY A 216 5.49 5.38 -14.23
C GLY A 216 5.46 4.09 -15.03
N THR A 217 6.00 2.99 -14.50
CA THR A 217 6.21 1.75 -15.26
C THR A 217 4.92 1.16 -15.83
N PHE A 218 3.81 1.19 -15.08
CA PHE A 218 2.51 0.71 -15.58
C PHE A 218 1.93 1.57 -16.68
N ILE A 219 2.04 2.90 -16.53
CA ILE A 219 1.57 3.86 -17.53
C ILE A 219 2.33 3.66 -18.83
N ILE A 220 3.65 3.51 -18.76
CA ILE A 220 4.50 3.30 -19.94
C ILE A 220 4.20 1.96 -20.61
N GLU A 221 4.16 0.85 -19.86
CA GLU A 221 3.86 -0.46 -20.47
C GLU A 221 2.43 -0.51 -21.05
N ALA A 222 1.46 0.14 -20.42
CA ALA A 222 0.09 0.26 -20.95
C ALA A 222 0.05 1.08 -22.25
N LEU A 223 0.75 2.23 -22.31
CA LEU A 223 0.92 3.01 -23.54
C LEU A 223 1.57 2.17 -24.63
N MET A 224 2.62 1.41 -24.31
CA MET A 224 3.31 0.56 -25.29
C MET A 224 2.42 -0.56 -25.82
N MET A 225 1.55 -1.15 -24.99
CA MET A 225 0.58 -2.15 -25.43
C MET A 225 -0.51 -1.54 -26.33
N LEU A 226 -1.09 -0.41 -25.93
CA LEU A 226 -2.20 0.24 -26.64
C LEU A 226 -1.78 0.89 -27.94
N THR A 227 -0.53 1.36 -28.02
CA THR A 227 0.06 1.94 -29.24
C THR A 227 0.85 0.92 -30.05
N ASP A 228 0.68 -0.38 -29.78
CA ASP A 228 1.38 -1.49 -30.45
C ASP A 228 2.89 -1.26 -30.62
N ARG A 229 3.50 -0.60 -29.64
CA ARG A 229 4.93 -0.24 -29.65
C ARG A 229 5.73 -1.43 -29.16
N ALA A 230 6.59 -1.96 -30.02
CA ALA A 230 7.47 -3.07 -29.69
C ALA A 230 8.43 -2.70 -28.52
N PRO A 231 8.56 -3.53 -27.47
CA PRO A 231 9.45 -3.26 -26.34
C PRO A 231 10.93 -3.16 -26.73
N GLY A 232 11.32 -3.80 -27.83
CA GLY A 232 12.68 -3.82 -28.34
C GLY A 232 13.08 -2.68 -29.27
N LEU A 233 12.19 -1.72 -29.57
CA LEU A 233 12.38 -0.81 -30.71
C LEU A 233 13.61 0.10 -30.61
N VAL A 234 13.95 0.56 -29.39
CA VAL A 234 14.99 1.57 -29.12
C VAL A 234 16.19 1.05 -28.33
N ARG A 235 16.35 -0.28 -28.21
CA ARG A 235 17.45 -0.91 -27.46
C ARG A 235 18.47 -1.60 -28.38
N ARG A 236 19.62 -1.91 -27.79
CA ARG A 236 20.66 -2.77 -28.40
C ARG A 236 20.36 -4.26 -28.14
N PHE A 237 20.88 -5.10 -29.01
CA PHE A 237 20.75 -6.56 -28.97
C PHE A 237 22.12 -7.24 -29.05
N GLY A 238 22.17 -8.51 -28.65
CA GLY A 238 23.41 -9.28 -28.51
C GLY A 238 23.87 -9.99 -29.79
N PHE A 239 23.20 -9.75 -30.91
CA PHE A 239 23.55 -10.32 -32.21
C PHE A 239 24.35 -9.37 -33.12
N ASN A 240 24.67 -8.15 -32.70
CA ASN A 240 25.33 -7.18 -33.58
C ASN A 240 26.75 -7.60 -34.00
N GLY A 241 27.50 -8.30 -33.12
CA GLY A 241 28.82 -8.84 -33.44
C GLY A 241 28.81 -10.27 -34.00
N TRP A 242 27.63 -10.86 -34.20
CA TRP A 242 27.49 -12.27 -34.57
C TRP A 242 27.55 -12.46 -36.08
N ASN A 243 28.41 -13.38 -36.54
CA ASN A 243 28.58 -13.69 -37.96
C ASN A 243 27.29 -14.21 -38.62
N GLY A 244 26.39 -14.83 -37.85
CA GLY A 244 25.09 -15.33 -38.33
C GLY A 244 23.97 -14.28 -38.33
N HIS A 245 24.26 -13.02 -37.99
CA HIS A 245 23.28 -11.94 -38.02
C HIS A 245 22.84 -11.63 -39.45
N ASN A 246 21.54 -11.65 -39.70
CA ASN A 246 20.96 -11.19 -40.95
C ASN A 246 20.45 -9.76 -40.78
N HIS A 247 21.23 -8.80 -41.27
CA HIS A 247 20.94 -7.37 -41.12
C HIS A 247 19.65 -6.96 -41.83
N ASP A 248 19.44 -7.39 -43.08
CA ASP A 248 18.29 -7.00 -43.88
C ASP A 248 16.98 -7.51 -43.27
N LEU A 249 16.96 -8.77 -42.81
CA LEU A 249 15.81 -9.36 -42.11
C LEU A 249 15.51 -8.61 -40.81
N TRP A 250 16.53 -8.23 -40.05
CA TRP A 250 16.33 -7.46 -38.83
C TRP A 250 15.75 -6.07 -39.12
N MET A 251 16.29 -5.38 -40.14
CA MET A 251 15.82 -4.06 -40.53
C MET A 251 14.38 -4.10 -41.05
N SER A 252 13.97 -5.15 -41.77
CA SER A 252 12.57 -5.30 -42.20
C SER A 252 11.61 -5.49 -41.02
N ILE A 253 11.97 -6.32 -40.03
CA ILE A 253 11.16 -6.51 -38.81
C ILE A 253 11.07 -5.21 -38.01
N LYS A 254 12.16 -4.44 -37.93
CA LYS A 254 12.17 -3.14 -37.25
C LYS A 254 11.31 -2.10 -37.98
N ALA A 255 11.28 -2.13 -39.32
CA ALA A 255 10.40 -1.30 -40.12
C ALA A 255 8.92 -1.65 -39.87
N GLU A 256 8.56 -2.94 -39.89
CA GLU A 256 7.20 -3.42 -39.53
C GLU A 256 6.77 -2.90 -38.15
N ALA A 257 7.65 -3.03 -37.14
CA ALA A 257 7.36 -2.56 -35.78
C ALA A 257 7.14 -1.04 -35.69
N THR A 258 7.86 -0.27 -36.52
CA THR A 258 7.70 1.18 -36.60
C THR A 258 6.37 1.56 -37.26
N GLU A 259 6.02 0.91 -38.37
CA GLU A 259 4.77 1.12 -39.09
C GLU A 259 3.54 0.76 -38.23
N ARG A 260 3.57 -0.39 -37.55
CA ARG A 260 2.51 -0.82 -36.62
C ARG A 260 2.27 0.20 -35.51
N HIS A 261 3.35 0.72 -34.93
CA HIS A 261 3.27 1.76 -33.91
C HIS A 261 2.66 3.06 -34.43
N GLN A 262 3.08 3.51 -35.62
CA GLN A 262 2.53 4.71 -36.26
C GLN A 262 1.04 4.57 -36.53
N ALA A 263 0.61 3.45 -37.11
CA ALA A 263 -0.80 3.17 -37.38
C ALA A 263 -1.65 3.07 -36.09
N ALA A 264 -1.06 2.60 -34.99
CA ALA A 264 -1.75 2.55 -33.70
C ALA A 264 -1.88 3.93 -33.03
N LEU A 265 -0.94 4.86 -33.26
CA LEU A 265 -1.03 6.24 -32.75
C LEU A 265 -2.16 7.06 -33.38
N GLU A 266 -2.64 6.66 -34.57
CA GLU A 266 -3.80 7.29 -35.21
C GLU A 266 -5.14 6.94 -34.52
N LYS A 267 -5.15 5.91 -33.66
CA LYS A 267 -6.34 5.48 -32.94
C LYS A 267 -6.51 6.29 -31.65
N PRO A 268 -7.77 6.52 -31.21
CA PRO A 268 -8.01 7.19 -29.95
C PRO A 268 -7.44 6.39 -28.78
N LEU A 269 -6.75 7.07 -27.87
CA LEU A 269 -6.20 6.51 -26.65
C LEU A 269 -7.10 6.83 -25.45
N PRO A 270 -7.12 5.98 -24.40
CA PRO A 270 -7.76 6.33 -23.14
C PRO A 270 -7.11 7.56 -22.51
N GLN A 271 -7.85 8.21 -21.62
CA GLN A 271 -7.27 9.19 -20.72
C GLN A 271 -6.42 8.49 -19.67
N PHE A 272 -5.12 8.83 -19.62
CA PHE A 272 -4.20 8.32 -18.62
C PHE A 272 -4.11 9.28 -17.43
N TYR A 273 -4.12 8.71 -16.22
CA TYR A 273 -3.88 9.39 -14.96
C TYR A 273 -2.77 8.68 -14.20
N ALA A 274 -1.73 9.43 -13.86
CA ALA A 274 -0.55 8.96 -13.17
C ALA A 274 -0.30 9.89 -11.97
N TYR A 275 -0.65 9.44 -10.79
CA TYR A 275 -0.50 10.23 -9.57
C TYR A 275 0.48 9.58 -8.63
N ASP A 276 1.19 10.39 -7.87
CA ASP A 276 1.98 9.93 -6.74
C ASP A 276 2.04 11.03 -5.68
N ALA A 277 2.22 10.65 -4.42
CA ALA A 277 2.40 11.63 -3.35
C ALA A 277 3.84 12.18 -3.32
N ASP A 278 4.79 11.48 -3.94
CA ASP A 278 6.19 11.87 -4.03
C ASP A 278 6.46 12.65 -5.34
N TRP A 279 6.90 13.89 -5.21
CA TRP A 279 7.23 14.75 -6.35
C TRP A 279 8.39 14.19 -7.21
N GLU A 280 9.35 13.48 -6.61
CA GLU A 280 10.45 12.85 -7.37
C GLU A 280 9.93 11.68 -8.21
N ALA A 281 8.91 10.97 -7.73
CA ALA A 281 8.21 9.93 -8.49
C ALA A 281 7.47 10.51 -9.70
N VAL A 282 6.72 11.61 -9.50
CA VAL A 282 6.04 12.34 -10.59
C VAL A 282 7.03 12.80 -11.66
N LYS A 283 8.16 13.36 -11.25
CA LYS A 283 9.24 13.79 -12.15
C LYS A 283 9.87 12.62 -12.89
N ALA A 284 10.16 11.52 -12.19
CA ALA A 284 10.69 10.30 -12.80
C ALA A 284 9.72 9.71 -13.83
N THR A 285 8.42 9.70 -13.53
CA THR A 285 7.36 9.27 -14.45
C THR A 285 7.38 10.09 -15.74
N LYS A 286 7.40 11.43 -15.63
CA LYS A 286 7.46 12.31 -16.81
C LYS A 286 8.70 12.05 -17.67
N GLN A 287 9.87 11.95 -17.03
CA GLN A 287 11.14 11.71 -17.74
C GLN A 287 11.20 10.33 -18.41
N ASN A 288 10.68 9.29 -17.74
CA ASN A 288 10.64 7.94 -18.29
C ASN A 288 9.63 7.82 -19.46
N ILE A 289 8.52 8.56 -19.44
CA ILE A 289 7.57 8.63 -20.57
C ILE A 289 8.23 9.27 -21.81
N ILE A 290 8.98 10.36 -21.63
CA ILE A 290 9.77 10.99 -22.70
C ILE A 290 10.77 9.97 -23.27
N ALA A 291 11.55 9.33 -22.40
CA ALA A 291 12.55 8.34 -22.78
C ALA A 291 11.95 7.10 -23.48
N ALA A 292 10.69 6.77 -23.20
CA ALA A 292 9.96 5.71 -23.88
C ALA A 292 9.52 6.09 -25.31
N GLY A 293 9.62 7.38 -25.66
CA GLY A 293 9.25 7.92 -26.97
C GLY A 293 7.83 8.46 -27.05
N PHE A 294 7.22 8.83 -25.90
CA PHE A 294 5.84 9.33 -25.82
C PHE A 294 5.77 10.82 -25.43
N GLU A 295 6.82 11.60 -25.74
CA GLU A 295 6.85 13.04 -25.45
C GLU A 295 5.65 13.79 -26.03
N SER A 296 5.25 13.48 -27.26
CA SER A 296 4.08 14.10 -27.92
C SER A 296 2.75 13.79 -27.25
N LEU A 297 2.68 12.77 -26.39
CA LEU A 297 1.47 12.38 -25.65
C LEU A 297 1.44 12.96 -24.23
N LEU A 298 2.51 13.63 -23.77
CA LEU A 298 2.60 14.10 -22.39
C LEU A 298 1.43 14.99 -21.98
N ASP A 299 1.01 15.92 -22.85
CA ASP A 299 -0.10 16.84 -22.56
C ASP A 299 -1.45 16.12 -22.48
N HIS A 300 -1.54 14.89 -22.99
CA HIS A 300 -2.70 14.01 -22.90
C HIS A 300 -2.64 13.06 -21.69
N ILE A 301 -1.55 13.06 -20.92
CA ILE A 301 -1.38 12.25 -19.71
C ILE A 301 -1.44 13.18 -18.50
N LYS A 302 -2.38 12.93 -17.59
CA LYS A 302 -2.49 13.68 -16.34
C LYS A 302 -1.48 13.15 -15.33
N ILE A 303 -0.33 13.81 -15.23
CA ILE A 303 0.76 13.48 -14.28
C ILE A 303 0.83 14.57 -13.21
N GLU A 304 0.45 14.26 -11.98
CA GLU A 304 0.33 15.25 -10.89
C GLU A 304 0.77 14.67 -9.55
N GLU A 305 1.34 15.52 -8.69
CA GLU A 305 1.59 15.19 -7.28
C GLU A 305 0.27 15.23 -6.52
N ARG A 306 -0.19 14.08 -6.01
CA ARG A 306 -1.44 13.93 -5.29
C ARG A 306 -1.35 12.82 -4.26
N THR A 307 -1.92 13.08 -3.09
CA THR A 307 -2.21 12.04 -2.10
C THR A 307 -3.52 11.33 -2.45
N LEU A 308 -3.77 10.17 -1.82
CA LEU A 308 -5.06 9.48 -1.98
C LEU A 308 -6.22 10.26 -1.33
N SER A 309 -5.94 11.21 -0.42
CA SER A 309 -6.96 12.09 0.16
C SER A 309 -7.44 13.18 -0.80
N ASP A 310 -6.60 13.62 -1.75
CA ASP A 310 -6.95 14.56 -2.82
C ASP A 310 -7.37 13.83 -4.11
N TRP A 311 -8.39 12.98 -3.99
CA TRP A 311 -8.92 12.17 -5.08
C TRP A 311 -9.79 13.00 -6.04
N PRO A 312 -9.37 13.19 -7.31
CA PRO A 312 -10.10 14.05 -8.23
C PRO A 312 -11.40 13.39 -8.75
N ASP A 313 -12.29 14.19 -9.32
CA ASP A 313 -13.40 13.68 -10.11
C ASP A 313 -12.91 13.30 -11.51
N PHE A 314 -12.85 11.99 -11.77
CA PHE A 314 -12.42 11.44 -13.06
C PHE A 314 -13.49 11.53 -14.16
N ALA A 315 -14.69 12.05 -13.84
CA ALA A 315 -15.85 12.03 -14.73
C ALA A 315 -16.07 10.63 -15.35
N ALA A 316 -15.97 9.61 -14.50
CA ALA A 316 -15.95 8.19 -14.87
C ALA A 316 -17.35 7.60 -15.13
N ILE A 317 -18.42 8.36 -14.90
CA ILE A 317 -19.80 7.92 -15.13
C ILE A 317 -19.96 7.54 -16.61
N GLY A 318 -20.38 6.29 -16.86
CA GLY A 318 -20.56 5.76 -18.21
C GLY A 318 -19.27 5.37 -18.94
N LYS A 319 -18.10 5.49 -18.31
CA LYS A 319 -16.80 5.12 -18.88
C LYS A 319 -16.28 3.80 -18.31
N LYS A 320 -15.50 3.08 -19.11
CA LYS A 320 -14.72 1.92 -18.67
C LYS A 320 -13.38 2.39 -18.11
N ALA A 321 -13.10 2.04 -16.87
CA ALA A 321 -11.83 2.34 -16.21
C ALA A 321 -11.03 1.07 -15.97
N PHE A 322 -9.72 1.19 -16.11
CA PHE A 322 -8.75 0.17 -15.75
C PHE A 322 -7.77 0.77 -14.74
N ILE A 323 -7.77 0.22 -13.53
CA ILE A 323 -6.92 0.70 -12.44
C ILE A 323 -5.78 -0.30 -12.26
N VAL A 324 -4.55 0.18 -12.22
CA VAL A 324 -3.40 -0.65 -11.89
C VAL A 324 -2.44 0.12 -11.03
N THR A 325 -1.94 -0.49 -9.96
CA THR A 325 -1.05 0.23 -9.05
C THR A 325 -0.14 -0.66 -8.25
N ASN A 326 1.00 -0.08 -7.86
CA ASN A 326 2.00 -0.66 -7.00
C ASN A 326 2.10 0.17 -5.72
N PRO A 327 1.16 0.01 -4.76
CA PRO A 327 1.23 0.73 -3.50
C PRO A 327 2.58 0.48 -2.80
N PRO A 328 3.11 1.44 -2.04
CA PRO A 328 4.34 1.24 -1.29
C PRO A 328 4.21 0.05 -0.33
N TYR A 329 5.29 -0.73 -0.23
CA TYR A 329 5.44 -1.83 0.72
C TYR A 329 6.73 -1.67 1.53
N GLY A 330 6.68 -1.99 2.83
CA GLY A 330 7.87 -2.05 3.70
C GLY A 330 8.14 -0.78 4.51
N GLU A 331 9.41 -0.55 4.87
CA GLU A 331 9.88 0.47 5.84
C GLU A 331 9.45 1.92 5.54
N ARG A 332 8.94 2.21 4.33
CA ARG A 332 8.42 3.51 3.90
C ARG A 332 7.19 4.03 4.66
N LEU A 333 6.46 3.18 5.40
CA LEU A 333 5.24 3.59 6.13
C LEU A 333 5.30 3.36 7.65
N GLY A 334 6.43 2.91 8.20
CA GLY A 334 6.55 2.57 9.61
C GLY A 334 5.65 1.39 10.03
N GLU A 335 6.27 0.26 10.41
CA GLU A 335 5.62 -0.98 10.87
C GLU A 335 4.63 -1.66 9.90
N LYS A 336 4.39 -2.96 10.11
CA LYS A 336 3.54 -3.80 9.23
C LYS A 336 2.06 -3.37 9.21
N ALA A 337 1.59 -2.62 10.22
CA ALA A 337 0.18 -2.34 10.44
C ALA A 337 -0.35 -1.12 9.64
N SER A 338 0.47 -0.09 9.42
CA SER A 338 0.17 1.05 8.52
C SER A 338 -0.11 0.60 7.09
N ASN A 339 0.63 -0.40 6.61
CA ASN A 339 0.44 -0.98 5.28
C ASN A 339 -0.97 -1.55 5.10
N ARG A 340 -1.57 -2.23 6.08
CA ARG A 340 -2.93 -2.76 5.92
C ARG A 340 -3.97 -1.64 5.81
N ALA A 341 -3.79 -0.56 6.58
CA ALA A 341 -4.68 0.60 6.54
C ALA A 341 -4.68 1.27 5.15
N LEU A 342 -3.53 1.31 4.47
CA LEU A 342 -3.42 1.85 3.10
C LEU A 342 -4.31 1.08 2.12
N TYR A 343 -4.24 -0.24 2.13
CA TYR A 343 -5.02 -1.07 1.22
C TYR A 343 -6.52 -0.99 1.53
N LEU A 344 -6.90 -0.82 2.80
CA LEU A 344 -8.29 -0.55 3.18
C LEU A 344 -8.78 0.81 2.67
N GLY A 345 -7.96 1.86 2.82
CA GLY A 345 -8.25 3.20 2.30
C GLY A 345 -8.40 3.20 0.78
N LEU A 346 -7.42 2.62 0.09
CA LEU A 346 -7.45 2.43 -1.37
C LEU A 346 -8.68 1.64 -1.81
N SER A 347 -8.95 0.49 -1.18
CA SER A 347 -10.14 -0.33 -1.46
C SER A 347 -11.41 0.50 -1.34
N ALA A 348 -11.54 1.32 -0.29
CA ALA A 348 -12.72 2.15 -0.11
C ALA A 348 -12.85 3.28 -1.16
N LEU A 349 -11.75 3.86 -1.62
CA LEU A 349 -11.74 4.84 -2.72
C LEU A 349 -12.16 4.19 -4.04
N LEU A 350 -11.60 3.03 -4.36
CA LEU A 350 -11.95 2.27 -5.57
C LEU A 350 -13.43 1.88 -5.58
N GLN A 351 -13.94 1.33 -4.47
CA GLN A 351 -15.35 0.95 -4.35
C GLN A 351 -16.31 2.13 -4.56
N LYS A 352 -15.90 3.33 -4.11
CA LYS A 352 -16.71 4.56 -4.22
C LYS A 352 -16.68 5.16 -5.62
N HIS A 353 -15.50 5.22 -6.26
CA HIS A 353 -15.31 5.98 -7.50
C HIS A 353 -15.29 5.12 -8.76
N PHE A 354 -14.94 3.84 -8.64
CA PHE A 354 -14.81 2.90 -9.75
C PHE A 354 -15.56 1.58 -9.51
N PRO A 355 -16.84 1.60 -9.08
CA PRO A 355 -17.59 0.37 -8.86
C PRO A 355 -17.72 -0.43 -10.16
N ASN A 356 -17.57 -1.75 -10.07
CA ASN A 356 -17.62 -2.72 -11.17
C ASN A 356 -16.55 -2.55 -12.26
N GLN A 357 -15.55 -1.69 -12.05
CA GLN A 357 -14.43 -1.51 -12.97
C GLN A 357 -13.31 -2.52 -12.69
N THR A 358 -12.41 -2.72 -13.64
CA THR A 358 -11.29 -3.65 -13.50
C THR A 358 -10.15 -3.00 -12.73
N ALA A 359 -9.61 -3.71 -11.74
CA ALA A 359 -8.40 -3.30 -11.04
C ALA A 359 -7.38 -4.43 -10.91
N ALA A 360 -6.09 -4.07 -10.87
CA ALA A 360 -4.98 -4.93 -10.50
C ALA A 360 -4.06 -4.21 -9.49
N VAL A 361 -3.97 -4.71 -8.27
CA VAL A 361 -3.22 -4.07 -7.18
C VAL A 361 -2.15 -5.02 -6.68
N ILE A 362 -0.91 -4.54 -6.61
CA ILE A 362 0.23 -5.30 -6.10
C ILE A 362 0.30 -5.18 -4.57
N ALA A 363 0.77 -6.24 -3.92
CA ALA A 363 1.06 -6.31 -2.51
C ALA A 363 2.33 -7.13 -2.22
N SER A 364 3.00 -6.79 -1.13
CA SER A 364 4.16 -7.57 -0.63
C SER A 364 3.75 -8.77 0.20
N GLN A 365 2.52 -8.76 0.72
CA GLN A 365 1.94 -9.80 1.59
C GLN A 365 0.52 -10.12 1.13
N ILE A 366 0.11 -11.38 1.25
CA ILE A 366 -1.19 -11.82 0.75
C ILE A 366 -2.35 -11.15 1.52
N GLU A 367 -2.15 -10.90 2.81
CA GLU A 367 -3.12 -10.31 3.74
C GLU A 367 -3.43 -8.85 3.39
N GLN A 368 -2.47 -8.14 2.78
CA GLN A 368 -2.68 -6.79 2.22
C GLN A 368 -3.57 -6.86 0.98
N ALA A 369 -3.39 -7.87 0.15
CA ALA A 369 -4.20 -8.10 -1.04
C ALA A 369 -5.63 -8.58 -0.69
N ASP A 370 -5.80 -9.30 0.43
CA ASP A 370 -7.08 -9.87 0.87
C ASP A 370 -8.11 -8.81 1.31
N VAL A 371 -7.68 -7.59 1.69
CA VAL A 371 -8.62 -6.53 2.09
C VAL A 371 -9.25 -5.79 0.89
N LEU A 372 -8.76 -6.05 -0.32
CA LEU A 372 -9.30 -5.46 -1.55
C LEU A 372 -10.65 -6.10 -1.86
N ALA A 373 -11.71 -5.28 -1.90
CA ALA A 373 -13.06 -5.74 -2.10
C ALA A 373 -13.33 -5.97 -3.59
N PHE A 374 -12.90 -7.11 -4.13
CA PHE A 374 -13.17 -7.49 -5.53
C PHE A 374 -14.18 -8.63 -5.62
N ASN A 375 -14.93 -8.67 -6.72
CA ASN A 375 -15.72 -9.83 -7.17
C ASN A 375 -14.78 -10.82 -7.86
N ASP A 376 -14.94 -12.10 -7.54
CA ASP A 376 -14.14 -13.22 -8.09
C ASP A 376 -12.63 -12.91 -8.21
N PRO A 377 -11.97 -12.53 -7.10
CA PRO A 377 -10.60 -12.07 -7.15
C PRO A 377 -9.65 -13.17 -7.65
N GLN A 378 -8.82 -12.82 -8.62
CA GLN A 378 -7.68 -13.63 -9.03
C GLN A 378 -6.41 -13.15 -8.33
N THR A 379 -5.58 -14.10 -7.89
CA THR A 379 -4.28 -13.81 -7.29
C THR A 379 -3.17 -14.41 -8.13
N LEU A 380 -2.25 -13.58 -8.59
CA LEU A 380 -1.00 -14.00 -9.19
C LEU A 380 0.14 -13.77 -8.20
N ARG A 381 1.00 -14.77 -7.99
CA ARG A 381 2.22 -14.64 -7.18
C ARG A 381 3.42 -14.60 -8.10
N LEU A 382 4.24 -13.55 -7.98
CA LEU A 382 5.46 -13.37 -8.76
C LEU A 382 6.65 -13.07 -7.84
N MET A 383 7.86 -13.09 -8.39
CA MET A 383 9.08 -12.69 -7.70
C MET A 383 9.62 -11.37 -8.31
N ASN A 384 9.59 -10.29 -7.54
CA ASN A 384 10.27 -9.04 -7.90
C ASN A 384 11.69 -9.06 -7.31
N GLY A 385 12.65 -9.59 -8.08
CA GLY A 385 13.98 -9.90 -7.55
C GLY A 385 13.88 -11.03 -6.51
N LYS A 386 14.31 -10.79 -5.28
CA LYS A 386 14.19 -11.76 -4.17
C LYS A 386 12.88 -11.61 -3.38
N LEU A 387 12.09 -10.57 -3.65
CA LEU A 387 10.86 -10.27 -2.92
C LEU A 387 9.66 -10.97 -3.58
N PRO A 388 8.95 -11.87 -2.88
CA PRO A 388 7.65 -12.33 -3.36
C PRO A 388 6.65 -11.17 -3.37
N ILE A 389 5.90 -11.05 -4.47
CA ILE A 389 4.80 -10.10 -4.62
C ILE A 389 3.53 -10.85 -5.00
N TYR A 390 2.40 -10.29 -4.59
CA TYR A 390 1.06 -10.80 -4.84
C TYR A 390 0.28 -9.74 -5.61
N ILE A 391 -0.40 -10.14 -6.68
CA ILE A 391 -1.20 -9.25 -7.49
C ILE A 391 -2.63 -9.72 -7.39
N ARG A 392 -3.46 -8.90 -6.76
CA ARG A 392 -4.90 -9.12 -6.68
C ARG A 392 -5.55 -8.39 -7.83
N SER A 393 -6.31 -9.10 -8.65
CA SER A 393 -7.04 -8.51 -9.78
C SER A 393 -8.48 -8.99 -9.84
N GLY A 394 -9.37 -8.16 -10.36
CA GLY A 394 -10.79 -8.47 -10.47
C GLY A 394 -11.65 -7.24 -10.70
N GLN A 395 -12.97 -7.42 -10.65
CA GLN A 395 -13.91 -6.30 -10.68
C GLN A 395 -14.08 -5.72 -9.28
N ILE A 396 -13.99 -4.40 -9.16
CA ILE A 396 -14.17 -3.69 -7.89
C ILE A 396 -15.61 -3.85 -7.42
N LYS A 397 -15.82 -4.27 -6.18
CA LYS A 397 -17.15 -4.31 -5.56
C LYS A 397 -17.69 -2.88 -5.43
N PRO A 398 -18.98 -2.64 -5.66
CA PRO A 398 -19.57 -1.37 -5.27
C PRO A 398 -19.42 -1.12 -3.78
N ALA A 399 -19.18 0.13 -3.38
CA ALA A 399 -19.20 0.49 -1.97
C ALA A 399 -20.55 0.08 -1.36
N THR A 400 -20.53 -0.71 -0.29
CA THR A 400 -21.74 -0.99 0.48
C THR A 400 -22.29 0.35 0.98
N ALA A 401 -23.56 0.65 0.65
CA ALA A 401 -24.23 1.86 1.10
C ALA A 401 -24.13 1.96 2.63
N THR A 402 -23.23 2.82 3.10
CA THR A 402 -22.93 2.97 4.53
C THR A 402 -23.89 4.01 5.07
N GLN A 403 -25.10 3.58 5.40
CA GLN A 403 -26.04 4.40 6.15
C GLN A 403 -25.77 4.24 7.65
N PRO A 404 -26.00 5.27 8.48
CA PRO A 404 -26.00 5.10 9.93
C PRO A 404 -26.88 3.92 10.31
N PHE A 405 -26.43 3.05 11.22
CA PHE A 405 -27.22 1.89 11.68
C PHE A 405 -28.66 2.28 12.08
N LEU A 406 -28.81 3.45 12.70
CA LEU A 406 -30.11 3.98 13.12
C LEU A 406 -31.04 4.36 11.95
N ALA A 407 -30.55 4.55 10.73
CA ALA A 407 -31.37 4.82 9.56
C ALA A 407 -32.29 3.62 9.25
N VAL A 408 -31.72 2.41 9.28
CA VAL A 408 -32.42 1.16 8.99
C VAL A 408 -33.07 0.53 10.22
N TRP A 409 -32.63 0.89 11.43
CA TRP A 409 -33.23 0.38 12.66
C TRP A 409 -34.71 0.77 12.78
N GLN A 410 -35.54 -0.19 13.19
CA GLN A 410 -36.95 0.03 13.53
C GLN A 410 -37.24 -0.47 14.94
N PRO A 411 -38.23 0.12 15.64
CA PRO A 411 -38.64 -0.36 16.95
C PRO A 411 -39.05 -1.83 16.87
N GLN A 412 -38.32 -2.68 17.60
CA GLN A 412 -38.62 -4.10 17.66
C GLN A 412 -39.77 -4.36 18.63
N GLN A 413 -40.64 -5.31 18.27
CA GLN A 413 -41.50 -5.97 19.24
C GLN A 413 -40.70 -7.13 19.84
N PHE A 414 -40.60 -7.16 21.17
CA PHE A 414 -39.85 -8.19 21.89
C PHE A 414 -40.72 -8.76 23.01
N GLU A 415 -40.52 -10.05 23.31
CA GLU A 415 -41.11 -10.65 24.50
C GLU A 415 -40.62 -9.95 25.77
N LYS A 416 -41.47 -9.93 26.79
CA LYS A 416 -41.16 -9.28 28.06
C LYS A 416 -39.98 -10.00 28.72
N ILE A 417 -38.87 -9.29 28.89
CA ILE A 417 -37.70 -9.80 29.61
C ILE A 417 -37.91 -9.52 31.09
N GLU A 418 -38.35 -10.54 31.84
CA GLU A 418 -38.63 -10.41 33.28
C GLU A 418 -37.41 -9.90 34.05
N GLY A 419 -37.60 -8.82 34.79
CA GLY A 419 -36.56 -8.19 35.62
C GLY A 419 -35.67 -7.18 34.88
N ALA A 420 -35.96 -6.86 33.62
CA ALA A 420 -35.28 -5.80 32.86
C ALA A 420 -36.22 -4.94 31.99
N GLU A 421 -37.53 -4.99 32.24
CA GLU A 421 -38.55 -4.29 31.45
C GLU A 421 -38.27 -2.79 31.33
N ASP A 422 -37.92 -2.16 32.46
CA ASP A 422 -37.61 -0.73 32.50
C ASP A 422 -36.38 -0.38 31.67
N PHE A 423 -35.34 -1.23 31.73
CA PHE A 423 -34.12 -1.07 30.94
C PHE A 423 -34.41 -1.24 29.45
N THR A 424 -35.15 -2.28 29.06
CA THR A 424 -35.50 -2.54 27.66
C THR A 424 -36.31 -1.40 27.07
N ASN A 425 -37.34 -0.93 27.79
CA ASN A 425 -38.17 0.21 27.39
C ASN A 425 -37.35 1.50 27.33
N ARG A 426 -36.44 1.70 28.28
CA ARG A 426 -35.57 2.90 28.32
C ARG A 426 -34.62 2.94 27.13
N LEU A 427 -33.95 1.83 26.83
CA LEU A 427 -33.02 1.72 25.72
C LEU A 427 -33.73 1.97 24.38
N GLN A 428 -34.91 1.37 24.16
CA GLN A 428 -35.69 1.58 22.94
C GLN A 428 -36.10 3.06 22.79
N LYS A 429 -36.56 3.71 23.87
CA LYS A 429 -36.89 5.14 23.87
C LYS A 429 -35.68 6.02 23.56
N ASN A 430 -34.52 5.73 24.15
CA ASN A 430 -33.28 6.47 23.85
C ASN A 430 -32.91 6.35 22.37
N ILE A 431 -32.92 5.13 21.81
CA ILE A 431 -32.63 4.90 20.39
C ILE A 431 -33.62 5.66 19.50
N GLN A 432 -34.91 5.59 19.81
CA GLN A 432 -35.96 6.32 19.07
C GLN A 432 -35.71 7.84 19.06
N ALA A 433 -35.36 8.41 20.21
CA ALA A 433 -35.09 9.84 20.35
C ALA A 433 -33.81 10.27 19.60
N LEU A 434 -32.76 9.45 19.67
CA LEU A 434 -31.48 9.73 19.03
C LEU A 434 -31.52 9.52 17.52
N LYS A 435 -32.37 8.62 17.01
CA LYS A 435 -32.45 8.24 15.59
C LYS A 435 -32.58 9.45 14.67
N LYS A 436 -33.53 10.35 14.92
CA LYS A 436 -33.79 11.50 14.03
C LYS A 436 -32.55 12.41 13.92
N TRP A 437 -31.88 12.66 15.03
CA TRP A 437 -30.65 13.47 15.07
C TRP A 437 -29.48 12.74 14.39
N ALA A 438 -29.23 11.48 14.76
CA ALA A 438 -28.11 10.71 14.24
C ALA A 438 -28.20 10.50 12.72
N VAL A 439 -29.40 10.26 12.19
CA VAL A 439 -29.61 10.11 10.74
C VAL A 439 -29.42 11.44 10.02
N LYS A 440 -29.98 12.54 10.55
CA LYS A 440 -29.86 13.87 9.95
C LYS A 440 -28.41 14.35 9.88
N GLU A 441 -27.66 14.16 10.97
CA GLU A 441 -26.28 14.63 11.10
C GLU A 441 -25.24 13.57 10.68
N ASN A 442 -25.67 12.44 10.09
CA ASN A 442 -24.82 11.32 9.67
C ASN A 442 -23.87 10.80 10.77
N ILE A 443 -24.41 10.55 11.97
CA ILE A 443 -23.68 10.04 13.13
C ILE A 443 -23.70 8.52 13.13
N TYR A 444 -22.54 7.91 12.94
CA TYR A 444 -22.34 6.46 12.92
C TYR A 444 -21.89 5.89 14.27
N CYS A 445 -21.29 6.72 15.13
CA CYS A 445 -20.80 6.32 16.43
C CYS A 445 -21.41 7.21 17.51
N LEU A 446 -22.12 6.65 18.50
CA LEU A 446 -22.81 7.40 19.56
C LEU A 446 -23.14 6.58 20.81
N ARG A 447 -23.32 7.26 21.94
CA ARG A 447 -23.81 6.66 23.18
C ARG A 447 -25.33 6.42 23.09
N LEU A 448 -25.78 5.18 23.24
CA LEU A 448 -27.21 4.81 23.24
C LEU A 448 -27.81 4.82 24.65
N TYR A 449 -27.00 4.53 25.66
CA TYR A 449 -27.42 4.45 27.07
C TYR A 449 -26.21 4.71 27.97
N ASP A 450 -26.39 5.52 29.02
CA ASP A 450 -25.32 5.92 29.94
C ASP A 450 -25.81 5.87 31.40
N ALA A 451 -25.87 4.67 31.96
CA ALA A 451 -26.33 4.43 33.33
C ALA A 451 -27.65 5.14 33.68
N ASP A 452 -28.58 5.21 32.72
CA ASP A 452 -29.84 5.94 32.83
C ASP A 452 -30.72 5.51 34.02
N LEU A 453 -30.55 4.26 34.47
CA LEU A 453 -31.26 3.61 35.57
C LEU A 453 -30.27 3.09 36.63
N PRO A 454 -30.52 3.30 37.94
CA PRO A 454 -29.61 2.88 39.01
C PRO A 454 -29.33 1.37 39.04
N ASP A 455 -30.31 0.55 38.67
CA ASP A 455 -30.19 -0.91 38.68
C ASP A 455 -29.42 -1.47 37.48
N PHE A 456 -29.20 -0.65 36.44
CA PHE A 456 -28.52 -1.02 35.21
C PHE A 456 -27.38 -0.03 34.94
N ASN A 457 -26.31 -0.20 35.72
CA ASN A 457 -25.11 0.64 35.68
C ASN A 457 -24.17 0.22 34.52
N VAL A 458 -24.68 0.33 33.29
CA VAL A 458 -23.97 0.01 32.06
C VAL A 458 -23.90 1.21 31.14
N ALA A 459 -22.94 1.21 30.24
CA ALA A 459 -22.83 2.15 29.16
C ALA A 459 -22.87 1.38 27.84
N VAL A 460 -23.71 1.82 26.89
CA VAL A 460 -23.90 1.17 25.60
C VAL A 460 -23.50 2.14 24.51
N ASP A 461 -22.37 1.88 23.86
CA ASP A 461 -21.86 2.66 22.74
C ASP A 461 -22.08 1.95 21.42
N LEU A 462 -22.59 2.68 20.43
CA LEU A 462 -22.66 2.26 19.03
C LEU A 462 -21.44 2.75 18.28
N TYR A 463 -20.85 1.86 17.49
CA TYR A 463 -19.71 2.08 16.60
C TYR A 463 -20.02 1.47 15.24
N GLY A 464 -20.56 2.27 14.31
CA GLY A 464 -21.05 1.77 13.03
C GLY A 464 -22.25 0.84 13.24
N ASP A 465 -22.03 -0.46 13.04
CA ASP A 465 -23.01 -1.54 13.22
C ASP A 465 -22.70 -2.44 14.43
N ARG A 466 -21.78 -2.01 15.32
CA ARG A 466 -21.32 -2.78 16.49
C ARG A 466 -21.59 -2.05 17.78
N LEU A 467 -21.79 -2.80 18.85
CA LEU A 467 -21.97 -2.27 20.19
C LEU A 467 -20.76 -2.58 21.06
N HIS A 468 -20.34 -1.59 21.85
CA HIS A 468 -19.44 -1.78 22.96
C HIS A 468 -20.22 -1.52 24.25
N VAL A 469 -20.32 -2.55 25.08
CA VAL A 469 -21.08 -2.54 26.32
C VAL A 469 -20.10 -2.58 27.48
N GLN A 470 -20.03 -1.48 28.22
CA GLN A 470 -19.18 -1.36 29.40
C GLN A 470 -20.01 -1.47 30.67
N GLU A 471 -19.60 -2.36 31.57
CA GLU A 471 -20.16 -2.42 32.92
C GLU A 471 -19.39 -1.49 33.86
N TYR A 472 -20.09 -0.58 34.54
CA TYR A 472 -19.52 0.19 35.63
C TYR A 472 -19.50 -0.65 36.91
N ALA A 473 -18.50 -0.39 37.78
CA ALA A 473 -18.40 -1.10 39.04
C ALA A 473 -19.70 -0.92 39.86
N PRO A 474 -20.32 -2.03 40.34
CA PRO A 474 -21.47 -1.92 41.22
C PRO A 474 -21.02 -1.25 42.54
N PRO A 475 -21.89 -0.46 43.19
CA PRO A 475 -21.64 -0.02 44.56
C PRO A 475 -21.28 -1.22 45.45
N LYS A 476 -20.36 -1.03 46.41
CA LYS A 476 -19.89 -2.09 47.34
C LYS A 476 -21.00 -2.81 48.12
N ILE A 477 -22.21 -2.24 48.11
CA ILE A 477 -23.40 -2.69 48.82
C ILE A 477 -24.20 -3.72 47.99
N ILE A 478 -23.96 -3.85 46.68
CA ILE A 478 -24.69 -4.76 45.80
C ILE A 478 -23.96 -6.11 45.70
N ASP A 479 -24.71 -7.20 45.90
CA ASP A 479 -24.25 -8.57 45.70
C ASP A 479 -23.70 -8.79 44.27
N PRO A 480 -22.44 -9.25 44.11
CA PRO A 480 -21.84 -9.55 42.80
C PRO A 480 -22.66 -10.49 41.92
N GLU A 481 -23.34 -11.50 42.48
CA GLU A 481 -24.18 -12.43 41.71
C GLU A 481 -25.43 -11.73 41.17
N LYS A 482 -26.00 -10.81 41.96
CA LYS A 482 -27.12 -9.96 41.53
C LYS A 482 -26.69 -8.99 40.42
N ALA A 483 -25.49 -8.40 40.52
CA ALA A 483 -24.92 -7.54 39.48
C ALA A 483 -24.72 -8.31 38.16
N LYS A 484 -24.13 -9.51 38.23
CA LYS A 484 -23.95 -10.40 37.06
C LYS A 484 -25.28 -10.81 36.41
N LYS A 485 -26.30 -11.13 37.21
CA LYS A 485 -27.66 -11.43 36.71
C LYS A 485 -28.25 -10.22 35.97
N ARG A 486 -28.15 -9.02 36.55
CA ARG A 486 -28.62 -7.77 35.93
C ARG A 486 -27.87 -7.47 34.63
N PHE A 487 -26.56 -7.67 34.61
CA PHE A 487 -25.75 -7.48 33.41
C PHE A 487 -26.17 -8.43 32.27
N ASN A 488 -26.41 -9.71 32.56
CA ASN A 488 -26.92 -10.66 31.56
C ASN A 488 -28.30 -10.28 31.04
N LEU A 489 -29.20 -9.79 31.90
CA LEU A 489 -30.50 -9.27 31.49
C LEU A 489 -30.36 -8.02 30.61
N ALA A 490 -29.40 -7.13 30.92
CA ALA A 490 -29.09 -5.97 30.08
C ALA A 490 -28.64 -6.41 28.68
N LEU A 491 -27.76 -7.41 28.58
CA LEU A 491 -27.30 -7.94 27.28
C LEU A 491 -28.43 -8.58 26.47
N ALA A 492 -29.33 -9.33 27.12
CA ALA A 492 -30.51 -9.89 26.46
C ALA A 492 -31.41 -8.77 25.91
N SER A 493 -31.60 -7.71 26.71
CA SER A 493 -32.40 -6.53 26.34
C SER A 493 -31.77 -5.73 25.20
N ILE A 494 -30.45 -5.53 25.23
CA ILE A 494 -29.70 -4.86 24.15
C ILE A 494 -29.88 -5.62 22.84
N ARG A 495 -29.74 -6.95 22.85
CA ARG A 495 -29.97 -7.79 21.66
C ARG A 495 -31.39 -7.67 21.14
N ALA A 496 -32.38 -7.75 22.02
CA ALA A 496 -33.79 -7.65 21.65
C ALA A 496 -34.14 -6.28 21.03
N VAL A 497 -33.63 -5.20 21.61
CA VAL A 497 -33.94 -3.83 21.15
C VAL A 497 -33.19 -3.48 19.86
N THR A 498 -31.92 -3.86 19.74
CA THR A 498 -31.07 -3.48 18.60
C THR A 498 -31.19 -4.42 17.42
N GLY A 499 -31.61 -5.67 17.65
CA GLY A 499 -31.62 -6.73 16.63
C GLY A 499 -30.22 -7.25 16.26
N LEU A 500 -29.18 -6.79 16.95
CA LEU A 500 -27.80 -7.18 16.67
C LEU A 500 -27.47 -8.57 17.24
N GLY A 501 -26.73 -9.34 16.45
CA GLY A 501 -26.18 -10.64 16.84
C GLY A 501 -25.12 -10.55 17.94
N ARG A 502 -24.77 -11.69 18.54
CA ARG A 502 -23.74 -11.75 19.61
C ARG A 502 -22.35 -11.35 19.09
N ASP A 503 -22.09 -11.60 17.82
CA ASP A 503 -20.87 -11.25 17.09
C ASP A 503 -20.67 -9.74 16.89
N ALA A 504 -21.75 -8.96 17.00
CA ALA A 504 -21.72 -7.50 16.91
C ALA A 504 -21.71 -6.80 18.28
N ILE A 505 -21.73 -7.54 19.40
CA ILE A 505 -21.79 -6.98 20.76
C ILE A 505 -20.54 -7.36 21.54
N PHE A 506 -19.73 -6.35 21.84
CA PHE A 506 -18.46 -6.47 22.56
C PHE A 506 -18.64 -6.04 24.01
N ILE A 507 -18.21 -6.88 24.94
CA ILE A 507 -18.42 -6.69 26.37
C ILE A 507 -17.10 -6.35 27.04
N LYS A 508 -17.10 -5.33 27.90
CA LYS A 508 -15.99 -5.00 28.77
C LYS A 508 -16.42 -4.92 30.22
N THR A 509 -15.87 -5.82 31.05
CA THR A 509 -16.09 -5.84 32.50
C THR A 509 -14.88 -5.23 33.22
N ARG A 510 -15.13 -4.33 34.18
CA ARG A 510 -14.08 -3.77 35.06
C ARG A 510 -13.89 -4.68 36.29
N ALA A 511 -13.49 -5.94 36.09
CA ALA A 511 -13.05 -6.80 37.20
C ALA A 511 -11.52 -6.80 37.28
N ARG A 512 -10.93 -6.64 38.47
CA ARG A 512 -9.50 -6.97 38.69
C ARG A 512 -9.34 -8.45 38.41
N GLN A 513 -8.64 -8.80 37.34
CA GLN A 513 -8.25 -10.19 37.10
C GLN A 513 -7.10 -10.53 38.05
N GLU A 514 -7.41 -11.11 39.21
CA GLU A 514 -6.44 -11.86 40.01
C GLU A 514 -6.47 -13.32 39.56
N GLY A 515 -5.33 -13.87 39.12
CA GLY A 515 -5.14 -15.30 38.86
C GLY A 515 -5.18 -15.76 37.40
N LYS A 516 -4.65 -16.99 37.18
CA LYS A 516 -4.29 -17.66 35.90
C LYS A 516 -5.44 -17.94 34.90
N THR A 517 -6.54 -17.22 34.93
CA THR A 517 -7.62 -17.31 33.92
C THR A 517 -7.48 -16.17 32.91
N GLN A 518 -6.31 -16.12 32.29
CA GLN A 518 -6.15 -15.40 31.04
C GLN A 518 -6.87 -16.24 29.99
N TYR A 519 -8.00 -15.75 29.47
CA TYR A 519 -8.64 -16.36 28.29
C TYR A 519 -7.54 -16.63 27.25
N GLU A 520 -7.41 -17.89 26.85
CA GLU A 520 -6.51 -18.27 25.76
C GLU A 520 -6.73 -17.33 24.58
N LYS A 521 -5.64 -16.84 23.99
CA LYS A 521 -5.65 -16.02 22.77
C LYS A 521 -6.31 -16.82 21.64
N GLN A 522 -7.64 -16.82 21.58
CA GLN A 522 -8.38 -17.38 20.47
C GLN A 522 -8.33 -16.39 19.31
N SER A 523 -7.62 -16.82 18.26
CA SER A 523 -7.49 -16.24 16.92
C SER A 523 -6.78 -14.89 16.80
N THR A 524 -5.73 -14.90 15.99
CA THR A 524 -4.91 -13.78 15.50
C THR A 524 -5.58 -12.98 14.37
N ALA A 525 -6.90 -13.14 14.15
CA ALA A 525 -7.64 -12.34 13.19
C ALA A 525 -7.83 -10.91 13.76
N SER A 526 -7.37 -9.90 13.00
CA SER A 526 -7.40 -8.48 13.37
C SER A 526 -8.74 -8.03 13.98
N LYS A 527 -8.77 -7.78 15.30
CA LYS A 527 -9.94 -7.27 16.04
C LYS A 527 -10.16 -5.75 15.92
N ARG A 528 -9.59 -5.14 14.88
CA ARG A 528 -9.79 -3.72 14.55
C ARG A 528 -10.88 -3.56 13.49
N PHE A 529 -11.77 -2.61 13.71
CA PHE A 529 -12.90 -2.31 12.81
C PHE A 529 -12.78 -0.88 12.30
N ILE A 530 -13.22 -0.64 11.06
CA ILE A 530 -13.33 0.72 10.52
C ILE A 530 -14.68 1.29 10.90
N VAL A 531 -14.68 2.49 11.46
CA VAL A 531 -15.88 3.31 11.68
C VAL A 531 -15.71 4.68 11.04
N GLN A 532 -16.82 5.40 10.87
CA GLN A 532 -16.83 6.73 10.29
C GLN A 532 -17.27 7.77 11.32
N GLU A 533 -16.63 8.94 11.30
CA GLU A 533 -17.06 10.13 12.02
C GLU A 533 -16.85 11.36 11.13
N GLY A 534 -17.94 12.04 10.75
CA GLY A 534 -17.87 13.08 9.73
C GLY A 534 -17.31 12.54 8.41
N LYS A 535 -16.27 13.19 7.89
CA LYS A 535 -15.54 12.72 6.69
C LYS A 535 -14.44 11.70 7.02
N ALA A 536 -14.04 11.59 8.28
CA ALA A 536 -12.92 10.75 8.70
C ALA A 536 -13.35 9.29 8.93
N LYS A 537 -12.45 8.37 8.60
CA LYS A 537 -12.52 6.95 8.95
C LYS A 537 -11.51 6.64 10.04
N PHE A 538 -11.89 5.82 11.00
CA PHE A 538 -11.03 5.45 12.12
C PHE A 538 -11.00 3.95 12.31
N LEU A 539 -9.82 3.42 12.62
CA LEU A 539 -9.69 2.08 13.19
C LEU A 539 -10.00 2.14 14.68
N ILE A 540 -10.95 1.32 15.13
CA ILE A 540 -11.25 1.10 16.55
C ILE A 540 -10.93 -0.34 16.95
N ASN A 541 -10.65 -0.57 18.22
CA ASN A 541 -10.50 -1.92 18.78
C ASN A 541 -11.47 -2.08 19.96
N LEU A 542 -12.40 -3.01 19.85
CA LEU A 542 -13.48 -3.19 20.83
C LEU A 542 -13.13 -4.22 21.93
N THR A 543 -11.93 -4.80 21.93
CA THR A 543 -11.58 -5.94 22.79
C THR A 543 -10.29 -5.78 23.58
N ASP A 544 -9.19 -5.40 22.93
CA ASP A 544 -7.83 -5.66 23.43
C ASP A 544 -7.26 -4.51 24.29
N TYR A 545 -7.76 -3.29 24.09
CA TYR A 545 -7.30 -2.09 24.80
C TYR A 545 -8.32 -1.68 25.86
N LEU A 546 -7.93 -0.84 26.82
CA LEU A 546 -8.86 -0.29 27.81
C LEU A 546 -9.94 0.59 27.15
N ASP A 547 -9.55 1.38 26.17
CA ASP A 547 -10.40 2.27 25.38
C ASP A 547 -10.50 1.78 23.94
N THR A 548 -11.48 2.31 23.20
CA THR A 548 -11.82 1.82 21.85
C THR A 548 -10.94 2.39 20.75
N GLY A 549 -10.14 3.43 21.03
CA GLY A 549 -9.42 4.20 20.01
C GLY A 549 -10.16 5.46 19.54
N LEU A 550 -11.40 5.69 19.97
CA LEU A 550 -12.20 6.87 19.62
C LEU A 550 -13.13 7.26 20.78
N PHE A 551 -12.86 8.40 21.43
CA PHE A 551 -13.70 8.94 22.49
C PHE A 551 -14.92 9.68 21.91
N LEU A 552 -16.12 9.15 22.15
CA LEU A 552 -17.37 9.63 21.53
C LEU A 552 -17.82 11.01 22.04
N ASP A 553 -17.48 11.33 23.29
CA ASP A 553 -17.80 12.58 23.98
C ASP A 553 -17.17 13.80 23.30
N HIS A 554 -15.96 13.66 22.74
CA HIS A 554 -15.23 14.74 22.07
C HIS A 554 -15.58 14.93 20.58
N ARG A 555 -16.60 14.24 20.06
CA ARG A 555 -17.00 14.32 18.64
C ARG A 555 -17.23 15.76 18.16
N GLN A 556 -17.95 16.57 18.93
CA GLN A 556 -18.26 17.95 18.53
C GLN A 556 -17.00 18.81 18.42
N MET A 557 -16.05 18.60 19.34
CA MET A 557 -14.76 19.29 19.31
C MET A 557 -13.97 18.92 18.05
N ARG A 558 -13.91 17.63 17.70
CA ARG A 558 -13.21 17.18 16.49
C ARG A 558 -13.85 17.70 15.20
N LEU A 559 -15.19 17.72 15.12
CA LEU A 559 -15.90 18.28 13.97
C LEU A 559 -15.70 19.80 13.85
N ARG A 560 -15.61 20.52 14.97
CA ARG A 560 -15.24 21.94 14.96
C ARG A 560 -13.82 22.15 14.45
N ILE A 561 -12.86 21.38 14.93
CA ILE A 561 -11.46 21.41 14.44
C ILE A 561 -11.43 21.20 12.92
N ALA A 562 -12.17 20.22 12.40
CA ALA A 562 -12.27 19.98 10.96
C ALA A 562 -12.78 21.21 10.17
N ALA A 563 -13.71 21.98 10.74
CA ALA A 563 -14.26 23.18 10.09
C ALA A 563 -13.31 24.38 10.15
N GLU A 564 -12.48 24.46 11.20
CA GLU A 564 -11.62 25.61 11.47
C GLU A 564 -10.17 25.44 10.98
N ALA A 565 -9.75 24.22 10.63
CA ALA A 565 -8.36 23.89 10.34
C ALA A 565 -7.85 24.33 8.96
N LYS A 566 -8.73 24.74 8.03
CA LYS A 566 -8.32 25.04 6.65
C LYS A 566 -7.17 26.07 6.58
N GLY A 567 -6.05 25.68 5.99
CA GLY A 567 -4.85 26.49 5.83
C GLY A 567 -4.04 26.73 7.10
N LYS A 568 -4.40 26.10 8.22
CA LYS A 568 -3.75 26.32 9.53
C LYS A 568 -2.70 25.27 9.85
N HIS A 569 -1.69 25.65 10.63
CA HIS A 569 -0.79 24.72 11.30
C HIS A 569 -1.44 24.24 12.60
N PHE A 570 -1.74 22.93 12.68
CA PHE A 570 -2.46 22.33 13.79
C PHE A 570 -1.53 21.55 14.73
N LEU A 571 -1.58 21.82 16.03
CA LEU A 571 -0.87 21.04 17.06
C LEU A 571 -1.87 20.25 17.91
N ASN A 572 -1.60 18.95 18.10
CA ASN A 572 -2.36 18.06 18.95
C ASN A 572 -1.46 17.45 20.02
N LEU A 573 -1.65 17.84 21.28
CA LEU A 573 -0.90 17.33 22.43
C LEU A 573 -1.73 16.29 23.17
N TYR A 574 -1.06 15.26 23.71
CA TYR A 574 -1.71 14.06 24.24
C TYR A 574 -2.59 13.40 23.18
N SER A 575 -2.04 13.29 21.97
CA SER A 575 -2.83 13.05 20.77
C SER A 575 -3.55 11.71 20.75
N TYR A 576 -3.14 10.74 21.57
CA TYR A 576 -3.66 9.38 21.57
C TYR A 576 -3.62 8.79 20.16
N THR A 577 -4.75 8.34 19.61
CA THR A 577 -4.90 7.83 18.24
C THR A 577 -5.06 8.93 17.17
N SER A 578 -4.79 10.18 17.55
CA SER A 578 -4.75 11.40 16.73
C SER A 578 -6.03 11.66 15.93
N THR A 579 -7.18 11.30 16.48
CA THR A 579 -8.48 11.48 15.81
C THR A 579 -8.76 12.95 15.47
N ALA A 580 -8.40 13.89 16.37
CA ALA A 580 -8.48 15.32 16.09
C ALA A 580 -7.57 15.77 14.94
N SER A 581 -6.33 15.23 14.88
CA SER A 581 -5.38 15.55 13.80
C SER A 581 -5.84 15.06 12.43
N VAL A 582 -6.46 13.88 12.36
CA VAL A 582 -7.07 13.37 11.12
C VAL A 582 -8.19 14.30 10.64
N HIS A 583 -9.05 14.75 11.57
CA HIS A 583 -10.10 15.73 11.26
C HIS A 583 -9.53 17.07 10.78
N ALA A 584 -8.47 17.58 11.43
CA ALA A 584 -7.78 18.80 11.01
C ALA A 584 -7.20 18.65 9.60
N ALA A 585 -6.49 17.55 9.32
CA ALA A 585 -5.90 17.26 8.02
C ALA A 585 -6.96 17.18 6.92
N LEU A 586 -8.05 16.42 7.14
CA LEU A 586 -9.18 16.34 6.19
C LEU A 586 -9.98 17.65 6.08
N GLY A 587 -9.88 18.52 7.08
CA GLY A 587 -10.36 19.90 7.07
C GLY A 587 -9.52 20.85 6.23
N GLY A 588 -8.36 20.39 5.74
CA GLY A 588 -7.43 21.17 4.93
C GLY A 588 -6.36 21.90 5.74
N ALA A 589 -5.97 21.40 6.90
CA ALA A 589 -4.80 21.90 7.64
C ALA A 589 -3.56 21.97 6.73
N ALA A 590 -2.79 23.05 6.84
CA ALA A 590 -1.53 23.20 6.13
C ALA A 590 -0.51 22.18 6.62
N SER A 591 -0.46 21.95 7.94
CA SER A 591 0.28 20.85 8.56
C SER A 591 -0.40 20.38 9.84
N THR A 592 -0.05 19.18 10.30
CA THR A 592 -0.46 18.68 11.61
C THR A 592 0.73 18.12 12.38
N THR A 593 0.89 18.51 13.63
CA THR A 593 1.87 17.96 14.56
C THR A 593 1.14 17.23 15.68
N SER A 594 1.38 15.93 15.83
CA SER A 594 0.75 15.09 16.87
C SER A 594 1.80 14.57 17.84
N VAL A 595 1.62 14.83 19.14
CA VAL A 595 2.60 14.48 20.19
C VAL A 595 1.94 13.55 21.20
N ASP A 596 2.53 12.38 21.41
CA ASP A 596 2.09 11.41 22.42
C ASP A 596 3.27 10.57 22.92
N LEU A 597 3.23 10.16 24.18
CA LEU A 597 4.30 9.36 24.78
C LEU A 597 4.34 7.90 24.27
N SER A 598 3.21 7.41 23.75
CA SER A 598 3.00 6.02 23.35
C SER A 598 3.26 5.79 21.87
N ASN A 599 4.35 5.11 21.53
CA ASN A 599 4.58 4.62 20.16
C ASN A 599 3.42 3.75 19.65
N THR A 600 2.76 2.99 20.53
CA THR A 600 1.59 2.18 20.12
C THR A 600 0.45 3.05 19.61
N TYR A 601 0.20 4.21 20.24
CA TYR A 601 -0.86 5.13 19.80
C TYR A 601 -0.44 5.98 18.61
N LEU A 602 0.83 6.36 18.51
CA LEU A 602 1.36 7.04 17.32
C LEU A 602 1.34 6.12 16.09
N ASN A 603 1.69 4.84 16.22
CA ASN A 603 1.57 3.89 15.10
C ASN A 603 0.10 3.71 14.69
N TRP A 604 -0.83 3.64 15.64
CA TRP A 604 -2.27 3.64 15.34
C TRP A 604 -2.71 4.97 14.69
N SER A 605 -2.15 6.10 15.12
CA SER A 605 -2.40 7.40 14.50
C SER A 605 -2.01 7.40 13.03
N LYS A 606 -0.81 6.88 12.72
CA LYS A 606 -0.33 6.72 11.33
C LYS A 606 -1.28 5.84 10.51
N GLU A 607 -1.75 4.74 11.07
CA GLU A 607 -2.77 3.90 10.41
C GLU A 607 -4.07 4.69 10.12
N ASN A 608 -4.53 5.52 11.05
CA ASN A 608 -5.72 6.36 10.82
C ASN A 608 -5.46 7.40 9.72
N PHE A 609 -4.29 8.01 9.65
CA PHE A 609 -3.94 8.94 8.57
C PHE A 609 -3.97 8.25 7.20
N VAL A 610 -3.25 7.13 7.10
CA VAL A 610 -3.11 6.35 5.86
C VAL A 610 -4.46 5.77 5.40
N LEU A 611 -5.33 5.35 6.33
CA LEU A 611 -6.70 4.91 6.01
C LEU A 611 -7.53 5.99 5.30
N ASN A 612 -7.23 7.26 5.58
CA ASN A 612 -7.89 8.42 4.98
C ASN A 612 -7.15 8.97 3.75
N GLY A 613 -6.12 8.26 3.27
CA GLY A 613 -5.33 8.65 2.11
C GLY A 613 -4.33 9.78 2.38
N LEU A 614 -4.09 10.11 3.65
CA LEU A 614 -3.07 11.06 4.06
C LEU A 614 -1.70 10.39 4.10
N THR A 615 -0.65 11.13 3.77
CA THR A 615 0.74 10.67 3.84
C THR A 615 1.25 10.69 5.28
N VAL A 616 2.18 9.79 5.59
CA VAL A 616 2.89 9.73 6.87
C VAL A 616 4.36 9.49 6.59
N ASP A 617 5.24 10.00 7.45
CA ASP A 617 6.71 9.87 7.29
C ASP A 617 7.22 10.37 5.92
N HIS A 618 6.50 11.33 5.31
CA HIS A 618 6.83 11.90 4.02
C HIS A 618 7.89 13.01 4.11
N ALA A 619 8.61 13.25 3.01
CA ALA A 619 9.73 14.19 2.98
C ALA A 619 9.31 15.65 3.18
N ASP A 620 8.07 16.01 2.81
CA ASP A 620 7.49 17.34 3.07
C ASP A 620 7.21 17.62 4.55
N GLN A 621 7.21 16.58 5.37
CA GLN A 621 6.83 16.60 6.78
C GLN A 621 5.50 17.30 7.06
N GLN A 622 4.52 17.18 6.16
CA GLN A 622 3.21 17.83 6.32
C GLN A 622 2.47 17.32 7.57
N HIS A 623 2.59 16.03 7.86
CA HIS A 623 1.97 15.38 9.01
C HIS A 623 3.03 14.69 9.88
N GLN A 624 3.30 15.29 11.05
CA GLN A 624 4.38 14.88 11.95
C GLN A 624 3.85 14.18 13.20
N PHE A 625 4.62 13.20 13.68
CA PHE A 625 4.32 12.41 14.87
C PHE A 625 5.55 12.37 15.78
N PHE A 626 5.42 12.84 17.02
CA PHE A 626 6.53 12.88 17.98
C PHE A 626 6.24 11.98 19.18
N SER A 627 7.09 10.97 19.39
CA SER A 627 7.08 10.18 20.62
C SER A 627 7.86 10.90 21.70
N SER A 628 7.19 11.81 22.40
CA SER A 628 7.80 12.62 23.45
C SER A 628 6.81 12.93 24.57
N ASP A 629 7.35 13.32 25.71
CA ASP A 629 6.56 13.99 26.73
C ASP A 629 6.14 15.38 26.23
N CYS A 630 4.87 15.74 26.42
CA CYS A 630 4.33 16.99 25.87
C CYS A 630 4.97 18.23 26.52
N PHE A 631 5.38 18.18 27.79
CA PHE A 631 6.03 19.34 28.43
C PHE A 631 7.44 19.56 27.90
N GLU A 632 8.24 18.50 27.83
CA GLU A 632 9.60 18.63 27.29
C GLU A 632 9.57 19.00 25.80
N TRP A 633 8.67 18.39 25.02
CA TRP A 633 8.50 18.74 23.61
C TRP A 633 8.12 20.22 23.41
N LEU A 634 7.17 20.73 24.22
CA LEU A 634 6.79 22.15 24.20
C LEU A 634 7.92 23.10 24.61
N LYS A 635 8.84 22.64 25.46
CA LYS A 635 9.96 23.43 25.97
C LYS A 635 11.10 23.53 24.96
N GLU A 636 11.31 22.49 24.16
CA GLU A 636 12.37 22.42 23.16
C GLU A 636 11.99 23.09 21.83
N GLY A 637 10.70 23.11 21.47
CA GLY A 637 10.23 23.64 20.18
C GLY A 637 10.13 25.18 20.08
N HIS A 638 10.23 25.71 18.85
CA HIS A 638 10.10 27.15 18.52
C HIS A 638 9.08 27.50 17.40
N GLU A 639 8.55 26.48 16.72
CA GLU A 639 7.47 26.55 15.71
C GLU A 639 6.16 27.16 16.23
N GLN A 640 5.45 27.94 15.41
CA GLN A 640 4.16 28.53 15.78
C GLN A 640 3.00 27.77 15.14
N TYR A 641 1.84 27.77 15.81
CA TYR A 641 0.63 27.07 15.40
C TYR A 641 -0.58 27.99 15.47
N ASP A 642 -1.49 27.87 14.51
CA ASP A 642 -2.72 28.67 14.44
C ASP A 642 -3.89 28.02 15.19
N LEU A 643 -3.79 26.70 15.40
CA LEU A 643 -4.80 25.92 16.09
C LEU A 643 -4.13 24.87 16.96
N ILE A 644 -4.37 24.92 18.27
CA ILE A 644 -3.81 23.96 19.23
C ILE A 644 -4.96 23.22 19.92
N PHE A 645 -4.87 21.90 20.02
CA PHE A 645 -5.78 21.07 20.81
C PHE A 645 -5.00 20.32 21.89
N ILE A 646 -5.50 20.39 23.12
CA ILE A 646 -4.89 19.75 24.29
C ILE A 646 -6.00 19.08 25.10
N ASP A 647 -5.96 17.75 25.16
CA ASP A 647 -6.90 16.93 25.94
C ASP A 647 -6.13 15.91 26.77
N PRO A 648 -5.51 16.34 27.89
CA PRO A 648 -4.65 15.46 28.67
C PRO A 648 -5.50 14.53 29.57
N PRO A 649 -4.95 13.36 29.95
CA PRO A 649 -5.59 12.54 30.97
C PRO A 649 -5.61 13.26 32.32
N THR A 650 -6.60 13.01 33.21
CA THR A 650 -6.61 13.64 34.55
C THR A 650 -5.30 13.43 35.31
N PHE A 651 -4.81 12.18 35.26
CA PHE A 651 -3.56 11.76 35.89
C PHE A 651 -2.79 10.86 34.93
N SER A 652 -1.47 11.01 34.89
CA SER A 652 -0.59 10.07 34.18
C SER A 652 0.61 9.69 35.04
N ASN A 653 0.77 8.37 35.23
CA ASN A 653 1.91 7.76 35.91
C ASN A 653 2.77 7.03 34.88
N SER A 654 3.50 7.77 34.05
CA SER A 654 4.39 7.14 33.07
C SER A 654 5.81 7.00 33.62
N LYS A 655 6.38 5.80 33.50
CA LYS A 655 7.80 5.55 33.81
C LYS A 655 8.78 6.28 32.88
N LYS A 656 8.30 6.79 31.73
CA LYS A 656 9.09 7.61 30.79
C LYS A 656 9.05 9.12 31.13
N PHE A 657 8.27 9.51 32.13
CA PHE A 657 8.21 10.87 32.64
C PHE A 657 9.01 10.94 33.95
N HIS A 658 9.83 11.98 34.14
CA HIS A 658 10.47 12.23 35.43
C HIS A 658 9.46 12.88 36.40
N GLY A 659 8.42 12.14 36.82
CA GLY A 659 7.39 12.62 37.77
C GLY A 659 6.02 11.95 37.62
N THR A 660 4.97 12.63 38.10
CA THR A 660 3.55 12.33 37.79
C THR A 660 2.91 13.56 37.15
N PHE A 661 2.00 13.39 36.19
CA PHE A 661 1.18 14.49 35.66
C PHE A 661 -0.17 14.54 36.37
N ASP A 662 -0.61 15.73 36.76
CA ASP A 662 -1.93 16.03 37.32
C ASP A 662 -2.47 17.27 36.61
N VAL A 663 -3.62 17.14 35.93
CA VAL A 663 -4.19 18.22 35.12
C VAL A 663 -4.53 19.47 35.93
N GLN A 664 -4.93 19.35 37.20
CA GLN A 664 -5.28 20.51 38.04
C GLN A 664 -4.04 21.22 38.59
N ARG A 665 -2.96 20.47 38.83
CA ARG A 665 -1.70 21.04 39.31
C ARG A 665 -0.88 21.66 38.17
N ASP A 666 -0.89 21.01 37.01
CA ASP A 666 0.10 21.26 35.96
C ASP A 666 -0.46 22.05 34.76
N HIS A 667 -1.78 22.34 34.68
CA HIS A 667 -2.36 23.06 33.53
C HIS A 667 -1.80 24.46 33.36
N LEU A 668 -1.47 25.19 34.43
CA LEU A 668 -0.87 26.52 34.34
C LEU A 668 0.41 26.52 33.49
N SER A 669 1.34 25.60 33.80
CA SER A 669 2.61 25.47 33.08
C SER A 669 2.38 24.94 31.66
N LEU A 670 1.48 23.97 31.48
CA LEU A 670 1.14 23.41 30.18
C LEU A 670 0.57 24.48 29.24
N LEU A 671 -0.45 25.21 29.69
CA LEU A 671 -1.16 26.21 28.91
C LEU A 671 -0.26 27.39 28.60
N LYS A 672 0.52 27.92 29.55
CA LYS A 672 1.49 29.00 29.25
C LYS A 672 2.49 28.59 28.17
N ARG A 673 3.03 27.37 28.24
CA ARG A 673 3.96 26.86 27.22
C ARG A 673 3.28 26.69 25.88
N ALA A 674 2.07 26.15 25.84
CA ALA A 674 1.31 26.01 24.60
C ALA A 674 0.93 27.36 23.98
N MET A 675 0.52 28.34 24.79
CA MET A 675 0.23 29.71 24.34
C MET A 675 1.47 30.40 23.76
N ASN A 676 2.68 30.09 24.23
CA ASN A 676 3.92 30.57 23.60
C ASN A 676 4.14 30.00 22.19
N ARG A 677 3.48 28.89 21.85
CA ARG A 677 3.49 28.29 20.50
C ARG A 677 2.30 28.76 19.66
N LEU A 678 1.35 29.49 20.25
CA LEU A 678 0.14 29.93 19.56
C LEU A 678 0.40 31.25 18.86
N THR A 679 0.08 31.34 17.57
CA THR A 679 0.14 32.60 16.82
C THR A 679 -0.80 33.63 17.44
N THR A 680 -0.55 34.93 17.20
CA THR A 680 -1.34 36.03 17.79
C THR A 680 -2.84 35.91 17.51
N GLU A 681 -3.21 35.47 16.29
CA GLU A 681 -4.60 35.24 15.86
C GLU A 681 -5.06 33.78 16.04
N GLY A 682 -4.21 32.95 16.67
CA GLY A 682 -4.45 31.52 16.85
C GLY A 682 -5.52 31.24 17.90
N THR A 683 -6.01 30.00 17.90
CA THR A 683 -6.93 29.51 18.94
C THR A 683 -6.39 28.24 19.58
N LEU A 684 -6.41 28.18 20.92
CA LEU A 684 -6.14 26.98 21.69
C LEU A 684 -7.45 26.44 22.29
N TYR A 685 -7.74 25.17 22.00
CA TYR A 685 -8.79 24.41 22.64
C TYR A 685 -8.19 23.49 23.70
N PHE A 686 -8.61 23.69 24.94
CA PHE A 686 -8.22 22.86 26.07
C PHE A 686 -9.46 22.12 26.58
N SER A 687 -9.35 20.82 26.82
CA SER A 687 -10.40 20.03 27.44
C SER A 687 -9.82 19.09 28.48
N ASN A 688 -10.65 18.69 29.45
CA ASN A 688 -10.34 17.60 30.36
C ASN A 688 -11.61 17.02 30.99
N ASN A 689 -11.49 15.86 31.62
CA ASN A 689 -12.58 15.15 32.29
C ASN A 689 -12.51 15.19 33.82
N TYR A 690 -11.67 16.05 34.41
CA TYR A 690 -11.58 16.19 35.86
C TYR A 690 -12.78 16.97 36.40
N ARG A 691 -13.64 16.29 37.18
CA ARG A 691 -14.90 16.89 37.68
C ARG A 691 -14.72 18.10 38.59
N GLY A 692 -13.58 18.18 39.29
CA GLY A 692 -13.25 19.28 40.19
C GLY A 692 -12.34 20.33 39.55
N PHE A 693 -12.21 20.35 38.22
CA PHE A 693 -11.26 21.23 37.56
C PHE A 693 -11.61 22.70 37.78
N GLU A 694 -10.62 23.50 38.15
CA GLU A 694 -10.69 24.95 38.25
C GLU A 694 -9.55 25.56 37.42
N MET A 695 -9.90 26.49 36.53
CA MET A 695 -8.91 27.21 35.72
C MET A 695 -8.08 28.10 36.63
N ASP A 696 -6.77 28.18 36.39
CA ASP A 696 -5.87 28.95 37.23
C ASP A 696 -6.06 30.46 36.99
N ASP A 697 -6.08 31.25 38.05
CA ASP A 697 -6.31 32.70 37.99
C ASP A 697 -5.27 33.42 37.12
N GLU A 698 -4.03 32.92 37.05
CA GLU A 698 -3.02 33.50 36.17
C GLU A 698 -3.38 33.30 34.69
N ILE A 699 -3.95 32.16 34.30
CA ILE A 699 -4.38 31.95 32.91
C ILE A 699 -5.50 32.94 32.54
N LEU A 700 -6.45 33.17 33.46
CA LEU A 700 -7.53 34.14 33.29
C LEU A 700 -7.03 35.59 33.22
N ALA A 701 -5.90 35.90 33.88
CA ALA A 701 -5.30 37.22 33.87
C ALA A 701 -4.48 37.50 32.59
N PHE A 702 -3.85 36.47 32.00
CA PHE A 702 -2.97 36.62 30.84
C PHE A 702 -3.67 36.45 29.50
N PHE A 703 -4.78 35.71 29.43
CA PHE A 703 -5.40 35.29 28.17
C PHE A 703 -6.92 35.46 28.17
N ASP A 704 -7.49 35.59 26.97
CA ASP A 704 -8.94 35.56 26.80
C ASP A 704 -9.41 34.10 26.89
N VAL A 705 -10.18 33.77 27.93
CA VAL A 705 -10.64 32.41 28.21
C VAL A 705 -12.17 32.34 28.19
N GLU A 706 -12.70 31.48 27.32
CA GLU A 706 -14.13 31.23 27.16
C GLU A 706 -14.42 29.75 27.43
N GLU A 707 -15.29 29.45 28.39
CA GLU A 707 -15.76 28.07 28.61
C GLU A 707 -16.81 27.69 27.56
N ILE A 708 -16.48 26.69 26.74
CA ILE A 708 -17.32 26.21 25.62
C ILE A 708 -17.90 24.81 25.88
N THR A 709 -17.91 24.35 27.14
CA THR A 709 -18.40 23.02 27.54
C THR A 709 -19.78 22.69 26.97
N SER A 710 -20.73 23.64 27.02
CA SER A 710 -22.10 23.42 26.53
C SER A 710 -22.20 23.18 25.02
N GLU A 711 -21.23 23.68 24.24
CA GLU A 711 -21.17 23.56 22.78
C GLU A 711 -20.49 22.27 22.33
N THR A 712 -19.69 21.65 23.22
CA THR A 712 -18.89 20.47 22.90
C THR A 712 -19.53 19.16 23.36
N ILE A 713 -20.63 19.21 24.12
CA ILE A 713 -21.38 18.02 24.57
C ILE A 713 -22.43 17.62 23.53
N GLY A 714 -22.29 16.40 22.98
CA GLY A 714 -23.23 15.83 22.02
C GLY A 714 -24.62 15.53 22.59
N THR A 715 -25.63 15.43 21.72
CA THR A 715 -27.01 15.07 22.11
C THR A 715 -27.08 13.72 22.84
N ASP A 716 -26.21 12.78 22.46
CA ASP A 716 -26.05 11.45 23.07
C ASP A 716 -25.52 11.48 24.51
N PHE A 717 -24.97 12.61 24.97
CA PHE A 717 -24.46 12.80 26.33
C PHE A 717 -25.22 13.83 27.17
N LYS A 718 -26.33 14.39 26.68
CA LYS A 718 -27.07 15.48 27.36
C LYS A 718 -27.52 15.18 28.80
N ARG A 719 -27.71 13.91 29.17
CA ARG A 719 -28.11 13.52 30.54
C ARG A 719 -26.95 13.56 31.53
N ASN A 720 -25.72 13.42 31.03
CA ASN A 720 -24.49 13.43 31.80
C ASN A 720 -23.57 14.50 31.24
N THR A 721 -23.80 15.75 31.63
CA THR A 721 -22.98 16.88 31.18
C THR A 721 -21.62 16.96 31.88
N LYS A 722 -21.33 16.06 32.83
CA LYS A 722 -20.08 16.00 33.60
C LYS A 722 -19.07 15.02 33.01
N ILE A 723 -19.13 14.80 31.70
CA ILE A 723 -18.23 13.91 30.95
C ILE A 723 -16.88 14.58 30.66
N HIS A 724 -16.89 15.87 30.32
CA HIS A 724 -15.72 16.71 30.14
C HIS A 724 -16.11 18.18 30.29
N ARG A 725 -15.11 19.04 30.46
CA ARG A 725 -15.19 20.49 30.31
C ARG A 725 -14.23 20.93 29.22
N ALA A 726 -14.54 22.02 28.52
CA ALA A 726 -13.75 22.52 27.42
C ALA A 726 -13.70 24.05 27.42
N TRP A 727 -12.54 24.60 27.06
CA TRP A 727 -12.26 26.03 27.00
C TRP A 727 -11.63 26.38 25.66
N LYS A 728 -11.98 27.57 25.17
CA LYS A 728 -11.30 28.27 24.10
C LYS A 728 -10.42 29.34 24.73
N ILE A 729 -9.15 29.37 24.34
CA ILE A 729 -8.15 30.29 24.86
C ILE A 729 -7.48 31.01 23.69
N THR A 730 -7.40 32.33 23.75
CA THR A 730 -6.74 33.18 22.74
C THR A 730 -5.87 34.24 23.40
N HIS A 731 -4.92 34.81 22.64
CA HIS A 731 -4.22 36.01 23.11
C HIS A 731 -5.21 37.18 23.24
N PRO A 732 -5.02 38.09 24.21
CA PRO A 732 -5.85 39.28 24.33
C PRO A 732 -5.83 40.08 23.03
N LYS A 733 -7.01 40.50 22.57
CA LYS A 733 -7.09 41.38 21.39
C LYS A 733 -6.36 42.68 21.66
N SER A 734 -5.38 42.99 20.80
CA SER A 734 -4.58 44.23 20.86
C SER A 734 -5.40 45.47 20.54
#